data_AF-A0A660ZU21-F1
#
_entry.id   AF-A0A660ZU21-F1
#
_cell.length_a   1.000
_cell.length_b   1.000
_cell.length_c   1.000
_cell.angle_alpha   90.00
_cell.angle_beta   90.00
_cell.angle_gamma   90.00
#
_symmetry.space_group_name_H-M   'P 1'
#
loop_
_entity.id
_entity.type
_entity.pdbx_description
1 polymer ?
#
loop_
_entity_poly.entity_id
_entity_poly.type
_entity_poly.pdbx_seq_one_letter_code
_entity_poly.pdbx_strand_id
1 'polypeptide(L)'
;MIRLSWRPLIALTFAIAMISSPTEAGWEIGDMAEVMDSTLRLRNSSGSPDGMGGMLLMAVDEGGSPARISVTRVDHNGSEVWGDNGFWLPIILDAVPKFWQTAVTHDGQGGGYFAFHDAYGGDDYLRVARVNSAGTWLWSIAIDNLGTTDSATNPRVQLVPTSNGEVIVVFTRFTGGPIHYSVRVDATGTILWHGPIHDSWGYDSYAIAKTDGLDGALIGYFRSDSTDEVRMQRLNGTTGVRAWGTDGALVWSGPVGGFEDIVTDGASGAYIVRSTNGVSYAQHLNSVGTKTWASEVTVHDTQTLYFAYSALPKICVDGTGGFVLFHGVEDMFAQRVGVGGNLLWPGGVTVASTVDVACHRSISPDGFGGAIVTYENSWLIEGSTYCDQVKGARVDAFGTVVWDDHLAICSFSHGGGGPVMHEAPHTPIGFGDGSGGGIFAWVVDDVDGPADPWLWGKGVDAGGNPPTPRVSFLQPDAAEPGAAGPYLILGDYLDLTLEYALEKEDGSETLALTPTNFTSHQMVGGNTTLTGLTEGPFHLQVDEASTPVFTFEFATGIGYPIVCDSAEPVIHGDRDIRLEGSQRQAVYTPDGRMHAIAIEYDPGVPQYSLIWWTYDGGWTEHASPFMTTSQISEPTLTMNQLGQLDMLFVLEISPTRDQLIYLRLDSDGTIVISQLYDAFEVIRNPVAGITDDGNLHVIMERGAAPGNDLLHVEHDGSSFSVIGNPTTNGSPRNPDLAVMNDRLELVWVSNSAIPGIQQMERTRYESSAWDTPEIVNLALGISSPSVAWDGDEQALYAWIVDNQALNGIPPLVYTQIRTEAETLA
;
A
#
# COMPACT_ATOMS: atom_id res chain seq x y z
N MET A 1 -17.26 -60.20 -29.89
CA MET A 1 -17.84 -60.12 -28.54
C MET A 1 -16.68 -59.93 -27.57
N ILE A 2 -16.04 -58.77 -27.39
CA ILE A 2 -16.44 -57.40 -27.04
C ILE A 2 -16.99 -57.26 -25.60
N ARG A 3 -16.22 -56.49 -24.80
CA ARG A 3 -16.46 -55.79 -23.52
C ARG A 3 -16.23 -56.55 -22.21
N LEU A 4 -14.97 -56.52 -21.76
CA LEU A 4 -14.61 -56.35 -20.34
C LEU A 4 -14.12 -54.91 -20.15
N SER A 5 -14.77 -54.19 -19.25
CA SER A 5 -14.68 -52.74 -19.06
C SER A 5 -13.41 -52.30 -18.33
N TRP A 6 -12.72 -51.34 -18.93
CA TRP A 6 -11.68 -50.52 -18.30
C TRP A 6 -12.31 -49.46 -17.37
N ARG A 7 -11.75 -49.31 -16.16
CA ARG A 7 -11.73 -48.17 -15.19
C ARG A 7 -11.64 -48.78 -13.78
N PRO A 8 -10.68 -48.40 -12.90
CA PRO A 8 -10.21 -47.04 -12.67
C PRO A 8 -8.67 -46.90 -12.64
N LEU A 9 -8.11 -46.06 -13.50
CA LEU A 9 -6.75 -45.53 -13.34
C LEU A 9 -6.61 -44.16 -14.02
N ILE A 10 -7.60 -43.28 -13.81
CA ILE A 10 -7.51 -41.84 -14.10
C ILE A 10 -8.41 -41.15 -13.05
N ALA A 11 -7.86 -40.94 -11.86
CA ALA A 11 -8.44 -40.09 -10.81
C ALA A 11 -7.33 -39.56 -9.87
N LEU A 12 -6.13 -39.33 -10.41
CA LEU A 12 -5.00 -38.78 -9.66
C LEU A 12 -4.09 -37.94 -10.57
N THR A 13 -4.66 -37.00 -11.33
CA THR A 13 -3.84 -36.04 -12.11
C THR A 13 -4.49 -34.68 -12.42
N PHE A 14 -5.61 -34.28 -11.81
CA PHE A 14 -6.10 -32.91 -11.93
C PHE A 14 -6.86 -32.48 -10.66
N ALA A 15 -6.08 -32.19 -9.62
CA ALA A 15 -6.45 -31.33 -8.48
C ALA A 15 -5.17 -30.85 -7.77
N ILE A 16 -4.11 -30.58 -8.54
CA ILE A 16 -3.08 -29.59 -8.14
C ILE A 16 -3.40 -28.39 -9.04
N ALA A 17 -4.58 -27.81 -8.83
CA ALA A 17 -4.76 -26.40 -9.10
C ALA A 17 -4.08 -25.70 -7.93
N MET A 18 -3.25 -24.71 -8.24
CA MET A 18 -2.42 -23.97 -7.31
C MET A 18 -3.25 -23.50 -6.11
N ILE A 19 -3.20 -24.24 -5.01
CA ILE A 19 -3.32 -23.64 -3.69
C ILE A 19 -1.90 -23.13 -3.45
N SER A 20 -1.60 -21.92 -3.92
CA SER A 20 -0.60 -21.13 -3.24
C SER A 20 -1.02 -21.15 -1.79
N SER A 21 -0.20 -21.73 -0.92
CA SER A 21 -0.34 -21.48 0.52
C SER A 21 -0.48 -19.96 0.68
N PRO A 22 -1.46 -19.46 1.45
CA PRO A 22 -1.49 -18.05 1.76
C PRO A 22 -0.15 -17.74 2.41
N THR A 23 0.71 -17.03 1.69
CA THR A 23 1.79 -16.28 2.32
C THR A 23 1.07 -15.32 3.25
N GLU A 24 1.28 -15.48 4.56
CA GLU A 24 0.90 -14.47 5.55
C GLU A 24 1.50 -13.14 5.10
N ALA A 25 0.66 -12.31 4.49
CA ALA A 25 0.99 -10.94 4.14
C ALA A 25 0.71 -10.11 5.40
N GLY A 26 1.74 -9.93 6.22
CA GLY A 26 1.76 -8.93 7.27
C GLY A 26 1.93 -7.54 6.65
N TRP A 27 1.18 -6.57 7.15
CA TRP A 27 1.11 -5.19 6.66
C TRP A 27 1.83 -4.19 7.59
N GLU A 28 2.30 -3.09 7.00
CA GLU A 28 2.77 -1.90 7.69
C GLU A 28 1.59 -0.94 7.93
N ILE A 29 1.05 -0.87 9.16
CA ILE A 29 0.24 0.29 9.62
C ILE A 29 0.53 0.55 11.10
N GLY A 30 1.36 1.56 11.36
CA GLY A 30 1.34 2.29 12.63
C GLY A 30 0.45 3.53 12.44
N ASP A 31 -0.76 3.44 12.97
CA ASP A 31 -1.85 4.44 12.91
C ASP A 31 -2.57 4.66 11.56
N MET A 32 -3.87 4.93 11.73
CA MET A 32 -4.88 5.07 10.68
C MET A 32 -4.38 5.99 9.55
N ALA A 33 -4.37 5.53 8.30
CA ALA A 33 -3.98 6.37 7.17
C ALA A 33 -5.10 7.38 6.86
N GLU A 34 -4.75 8.67 6.84
CA GLU A 34 -5.56 9.71 6.21
C GLU A 34 -5.49 9.46 4.70
N VAL A 35 -6.52 8.83 4.13
CA VAL A 35 -6.49 8.37 2.73
C VAL A 35 -6.73 9.53 1.74
N MET A 36 -7.19 10.67 2.25
CA MET A 36 -7.41 11.90 1.50
C MET A 36 -7.30 13.10 2.45
N ASP A 37 -6.14 13.75 2.51
CA ASP A 37 -6.02 15.10 3.05
C ASP A 37 -6.62 16.08 2.03
N SER A 38 -7.77 16.64 2.40
CA SER A 38 -8.21 17.87 1.78
C SER A 38 -8.51 18.87 2.87
N THR A 39 -7.93 20.07 2.75
CA THR A 39 -8.32 21.31 3.47
C THR A 39 -9.78 21.74 3.24
N LEU A 40 -10.64 20.83 2.79
CA LEU A 40 -11.97 21.08 2.27
C LEU A 40 -12.95 19.95 2.65
N ARG A 41 -14.25 20.25 2.63
CA ARG A 41 -15.30 19.33 3.07
C ARG A 41 -15.51 18.14 2.12
N LEU A 42 -14.97 16.98 2.44
CA LEU A 42 -15.30 15.69 1.82
C LEU A 42 -16.71 15.22 2.21
N ARG A 43 -17.53 14.88 1.22
CA ARG A 43 -18.85 14.26 1.39
C ARG A 43 -19.08 13.17 0.37
N ASN A 44 -20.13 12.38 0.61
CA ASN A 44 -20.65 11.40 -0.36
C ASN A 44 -19.60 10.38 -0.78
N SER A 45 -18.97 9.78 0.23
CA SER A 45 -18.01 8.73 0.00
C SER A 45 -18.69 7.47 -0.52
N SER A 46 -18.03 6.79 -1.45
CA SER A 46 -18.42 5.47 -1.92
C SER A 46 -17.17 4.62 -2.06
N GLY A 47 -17.31 3.33 -1.80
CA GLY A 47 -16.22 2.37 -1.90
C GLY A 47 -16.65 1.08 -2.59
N SER A 48 -15.69 0.37 -3.15
CA SER A 48 -15.85 -0.96 -3.75
C SER A 48 -14.57 -1.76 -3.54
N PRO A 49 -14.61 -3.10 -3.43
CA PRO A 49 -13.40 -3.89 -3.60
C PRO A 49 -12.83 -3.60 -5.00
N ASP A 50 -11.50 -3.61 -5.11
CA ASP A 50 -10.79 -3.35 -6.38
C ASP A 50 -10.64 -4.60 -7.27
N GLY A 51 -11.06 -5.76 -6.77
CA GLY A 51 -10.92 -7.07 -7.43
C GLY A 51 -9.55 -7.75 -7.27
N MET A 52 -8.59 -7.09 -6.62
CA MET A 52 -7.24 -7.59 -6.31
C MET A 52 -6.98 -7.69 -4.80
N GLY A 53 -8.04 -7.63 -3.98
CA GLY A 53 -7.98 -7.70 -2.52
C GLY A 53 -7.90 -6.34 -1.84
N GLY A 54 -7.74 -5.24 -2.59
CA GLY A 54 -7.80 -3.88 -2.11
C GLY A 54 -9.19 -3.23 -2.22
N MET A 55 -9.21 -1.91 -2.09
CA MET A 55 -10.41 -1.08 -2.11
C MET A 55 -10.21 0.17 -2.97
N LEU A 56 -11.24 0.49 -3.75
CA LEU A 56 -11.38 1.77 -4.45
C LEU A 56 -12.26 2.68 -3.60
N LEU A 57 -11.86 3.94 -3.47
CA LEU A 57 -12.62 4.95 -2.74
C LEU A 57 -12.83 6.17 -3.63
N MET A 58 -13.95 6.84 -3.42
CA MET A 58 -14.30 8.10 -4.03
C MET A 58 -14.94 9.00 -3.00
N ALA A 59 -14.62 10.29 -3.03
CA ALA A 59 -15.29 11.32 -2.26
C ALA A 59 -15.49 12.59 -3.10
N VAL A 60 -16.49 13.39 -2.75
CA VAL A 60 -16.75 14.70 -3.37
C VAL A 60 -16.24 15.78 -2.41
N ASP A 61 -15.32 16.60 -2.88
CA ASP A 61 -14.86 17.81 -2.19
C ASP A 61 -15.84 18.96 -2.48
N GLU A 62 -16.57 19.39 -1.45
CA GLU A 62 -17.49 20.53 -1.46
C GLU A 62 -16.87 21.83 -0.93
N GLY A 63 -15.70 21.78 -0.28
CA GLY A 63 -15.11 23.00 0.28
C GLY A 63 -14.56 23.93 -0.81
N GLY A 64 -14.19 23.37 -1.96
CA GLY A 64 -13.83 24.13 -3.16
C GLY A 64 -15.05 24.63 -3.93
N SER A 65 -15.06 25.90 -4.34
CA SER A 65 -15.85 26.37 -5.47
C SER A 65 -14.88 26.63 -6.61
N PRO A 66 -14.74 25.73 -7.59
CA PRO A 66 -15.65 24.62 -7.93
C PRO A 66 -15.44 23.33 -7.11
N ALA A 67 -16.48 22.51 -6.97
CA ALA A 67 -16.40 21.21 -6.30
C ALA A 67 -15.58 20.22 -7.14
N ARG A 68 -14.94 19.26 -6.47
CA ARG A 68 -14.03 18.30 -7.09
C ARG A 68 -14.34 16.87 -6.65
N ILE A 69 -13.81 15.91 -7.38
CA ILE A 69 -13.95 14.48 -7.07
C ILE A 69 -12.56 13.93 -6.81
N SER A 70 -12.35 13.45 -5.59
CA SER A 70 -11.16 12.69 -5.26
C SER A 70 -11.44 11.20 -5.40
N VAL A 71 -10.46 10.48 -5.93
CA VAL A 71 -10.46 9.03 -6.00
C VAL A 71 -9.11 8.51 -5.54
N THR A 72 -9.12 7.41 -4.80
CA THR A 72 -7.89 6.72 -4.37
C THR A 72 -8.12 5.23 -4.44
N ARG A 73 -7.02 4.48 -4.44
CA ARG A 73 -7.01 3.03 -4.34
C ARG A 73 -6.09 2.66 -3.20
N VAL A 74 -6.61 1.84 -2.30
CA VAL A 74 -5.87 1.20 -1.23
C VAL A 74 -5.70 -0.26 -1.63
N ASP A 75 -4.48 -0.79 -1.66
CA ASP A 75 -4.27 -2.22 -1.95
C ASP A 75 -4.69 -3.12 -0.79
N HIS A 76 -4.44 -4.42 -0.92
CA HIS A 76 -4.75 -5.38 0.14
C HIS A 76 -3.87 -5.24 1.40
N ASN A 77 -2.81 -4.44 1.33
CA ASN A 77 -1.90 -4.13 2.43
C ASN A 77 -2.25 -2.80 3.11
N GLY A 78 -3.30 -2.10 2.67
CA GLY A 78 -3.63 -0.78 3.21
C GLY A 78 -2.82 0.36 2.61
N SER A 79 -1.94 0.11 1.64
CA SER A 79 -1.11 1.13 1.00
C SER A 79 -1.88 1.84 -0.10
N GLU A 80 -1.77 3.17 -0.15
CA GLU A 80 -2.29 3.94 -1.29
C GLU A 80 -1.48 3.66 -2.56
N VAL A 81 -2.16 3.20 -3.61
CA VAL A 81 -1.51 2.79 -4.87
C VAL A 81 -1.50 3.92 -5.89
N TRP A 82 -2.32 4.95 -5.70
CA TRP A 82 -2.48 6.06 -6.65
C TRP A 82 -1.75 7.33 -6.21
N GLY A 83 -0.71 7.16 -5.38
CA GLY A 83 0.03 8.23 -4.72
C GLY A 83 -0.63 8.67 -3.41
N ASP A 84 0.11 9.41 -2.60
CA ASP A 84 -0.36 9.93 -1.31
C ASP A 84 -1.59 10.84 -1.51
N ASN A 85 -2.70 10.54 -0.81
CA ASN A 85 -4.00 11.22 -0.89
C ASN A 85 -4.80 10.98 -2.18
N GLY A 86 -4.46 9.95 -2.95
CA GLY A 86 -5.05 9.66 -4.25
C GLY A 86 -4.88 10.81 -5.27
N PHE A 87 -5.87 10.97 -6.15
CA PHE A 87 -5.85 12.08 -7.10
C PHE A 87 -7.24 12.62 -7.43
N TRP A 88 -7.25 13.88 -7.87
CA TRP A 88 -8.45 14.58 -8.31
C TRP A 88 -8.77 14.24 -9.76
N LEU A 89 -9.99 13.77 -10.03
CA LEU A 89 -10.45 13.63 -11.41
C LEU A 89 -10.34 15.01 -12.11
N PRO A 90 -9.90 15.08 -13.38
CA PRO A 90 -9.71 16.34 -14.12
C PRO A 90 -11.05 16.92 -14.58
N ILE A 91 -12.02 16.99 -13.67
CA ILE A 91 -13.40 17.39 -13.88
C ILE A 91 -13.73 18.43 -12.81
N ILE A 92 -14.11 19.59 -13.30
CA ILE A 92 -14.51 20.72 -12.47
C ILE A 92 -16.04 20.71 -12.41
N LEU A 93 -16.61 20.62 -11.21
CA LEU A 93 -18.05 20.72 -11.01
C LEU A 93 -18.43 22.19 -10.84
N ASP A 94 -19.14 22.74 -11.82
CA ASP A 94 -19.50 24.18 -11.88
C ASP A 94 -20.32 24.67 -10.67
N ALA A 95 -21.07 23.77 -10.06
CA ALA A 95 -21.81 24.01 -8.82
C ALA A 95 -21.76 22.75 -7.96
N VAL A 96 -21.78 22.94 -6.63
CA VAL A 96 -21.99 21.83 -5.69
C VAL A 96 -23.33 21.17 -6.07
N PRO A 97 -23.32 19.91 -6.57
CA PRO A 97 -24.54 19.24 -6.95
C PRO A 97 -25.46 19.17 -5.73
N LYS A 98 -26.75 19.48 -5.90
CA LYS A 98 -27.74 19.33 -4.82
C LYS A 98 -27.98 17.87 -4.43
N PHE A 99 -27.46 16.93 -5.24
CA PHE A 99 -27.67 15.49 -5.08
C PHE A 99 -26.34 14.77 -4.96
N TRP A 100 -26.38 13.71 -4.16
CA TRP A 100 -25.23 13.26 -3.38
C TRP A 100 -24.88 11.80 -3.63
N GLN A 101 -25.31 11.23 -4.76
CA GLN A 101 -25.05 9.83 -5.04
C GLN A 101 -23.81 9.69 -5.90
N THR A 102 -22.80 9.09 -5.30
CA THR A 102 -21.62 8.56 -5.97
C THR A 102 -21.75 7.04 -6.01
N ALA A 103 -21.12 6.41 -7.01
CA ALA A 103 -20.98 4.97 -7.03
C ALA A 103 -19.61 4.60 -7.58
N VAL A 104 -19.01 3.58 -6.98
CA VAL A 104 -17.70 3.05 -7.36
C VAL A 104 -17.84 1.56 -7.65
N THR A 105 -17.14 1.07 -8.67
CA THR A 105 -16.93 -0.37 -8.87
C THR A 105 -15.57 -0.62 -9.51
N HIS A 106 -15.00 -1.81 -9.29
CA HIS A 106 -13.77 -2.22 -9.98
C HIS A 106 -13.96 -2.48 -11.46
N ASP A 107 -12.87 -2.38 -12.22
CA ASP A 107 -12.77 -2.89 -13.60
C ASP A 107 -12.18 -4.31 -13.68
N GLY A 108 -11.83 -4.91 -12.54
CA GLY A 108 -11.27 -6.27 -12.43
C GLY A 108 -9.78 -6.37 -12.77
N GLN A 109 -9.12 -5.23 -13.04
CA GLN A 109 -7.69 -5.16 -13.31
C GLN A 109 -6.96 -4.29 -12.28
N GLY A 110 -7.60 -3.98 -11.15
CA GLY A 110 -7.12 -3.04 -10.14
C GLY A 110 -7.49 -1.58 -10.43
N GLY A 111 -8.12 -1.29 -11.57
CA GLY A 111 -8.71 0.02 -11.87
C GLY A 111 -10.17 0.11 -11.43
N GLY A 112 -10.77 1.28 -11.66
CA GLY A 112 -12.12 1.59 -11.17
C GLY A 112 -12.97 2.41 -12.15
N TYR A 113 -14.28 2.24 -12.00
CA TYR A 113 -15.30 3.10 -12.58
C TYR A 113 -15.95 3.93 -11.48
N PHE A 114 -16.18 5.21 -11.78
CA PHE A 114 -16.66 6.20 -10.83
C PHE A 114 -17.84 6.95 -11.44
N ALA A 115 -19.01 6.86 -10.82
CA ALA A 115 -20.21 7.57 -11.25
C ALA A 115 -20.55 8.72 -10.31
N PHE A 116 -20.91 9.85 -10.89
CA PHE A 116 -21.19 11.08 -10.16
C PHE A 116 -22.06 12.04 -10.96
N HIS A 117 -22.57 13.02 -10.25
CA HIS A 117 -23.37 14.10 -10.77
C HIS A 117 -22.51 15.27 -11.21
N ASP A 118 -22.78 15.81 -12.38
CA ASP A 118 -22.16 17.03 -12.90
C ASP A 118 -23.24 18.05 -13.29
N ALA A 119 -23.34 19.11 -12.50
CA ALA A 119 -24.25 20.23 -12.72
C ALA A 119 -23.60 21.28 -13.63
N TYR A 120 -23.55 21.02 -14.94
CA TYR A 120 -22.95 21.93 -15.91
C TYR A 120 -24.00 22.78 -16.65
N GLY A 121 -23.89 24.10 -16.59
CA GLY A 121 -24.75 25.01 -17.37
C GLY A 121 -26.23 25.01 -16.99
N GLY A 122 -26.59 24.54 -15.79
CA GLY A 122 -27.97 24.47 -15.27
C GLY A 122 -28.66 23.12 -15.51
N ASP A 123 -28.06 22.24 -16.29
CA ASP A 123 -28.46 20.84 -16.46
C ASP A 123 -27.68 19.94 -15.49
N ASP A 124 -28.30 18.87 -15.02
CA ASP A 124 -27.68 17.83 -14.20
C ASP A 124 -27.38 16.60 -15.06
N TYR A 125 -26.10 16.27 -15.21
CA TYR A 125 -25.65 15.11 -15.98
C TYR A 125 -25.18 14.00 -15.06
N LEU A 126 -25.62 12.77 -15.33
CA LEU A 126 -24.96 11.61 -14.78
C LEU A 126 -23.70 11.34 -15.60
N ARG A 127 -22.53 11.32 -14.96
CA ARG A 127 -21.26 10.98 -15.59
C ARG A 127 -20.70 9.68 -15.05
N VAL A 128 -19.87 9.05 -15.86
CA VAL A 128 -18.98 7.96 -15.45
C VAL A 128 -17.56 8.30 -15.90
N ALA A 129 -16.59 8.03 -15.04
CA ALA A 129 -15.17 8.08 -15.34
C ALA A 129 -14.53 6.71 -15.13
N ARG A 130 -13.40 6.47 -15.78
CA ARG A 130 -12.57 5.29 -15.59
C ARG A 130 -11.13 5.67 -15.28
N VAL A 131 -10.55 4.96 -14.32
CA VAL A 131 -9.14 5.06 -13.90
C VAL A 131 -8.54 3.66 -13.95
N ASN A 132 -7.31 3.51 -14.45
CA ASN A 132 -6.64 2.21 -14.48
C ASN A 132 -6.00 1.86 -13.11
N SER A 133 -5.34 0.71 -13.03
CA SER A 133 -4.68 0.25 -11.79
C SER A 133 -3.53 1.12 -11.30
N ALA A 134 -2.89 1.87 -12.21
CA ALA A 134 -1.78 2.78 -11.92
C ALA A 134 -2.26 4.21 -11.60
N GLY A 135 -3.55 4.43 -11.33
CA GLY A 135 -4.08 5.77 -11.02
C GLY A 135 -4.15 6.71 -12.21
N THR A 136 -3.93 6.21 -13.43
CA THR A 136 -4.05 7.03 -14.64
C THR A 136 -5.52 7.19 -15.02
N TRP A 137 -5.99 8.43 -15.04
CA TRP A 137 -7.28 8.78 -15.61
C TRP A 137 -7.33 8.42 -17.11
N LEU A 138 -8.34 7.65 -17.52
CA LEU A 138 -8.49 7.22 -18.91
C LEU A 138 -9.51 8.08 -19.67
N TRP A 139 -10.70 8.25 -19.09
CA TRP A 139 -11.77 9.00 -19.73
C TRP A 139 -12.88 9.36 -18.73
N SER A 140 -13.75 10.28 -19.15
CA SER A 140 -15.08 10.50 -18.57
C SER A 140 -16.09 10.80 -19.66
N ILE A 141 -17.31 10.28 -19.52
CA ILE A 141 -18.42 10.51 -20.43
C ILE A 141 -19.70 10.89 -19.66
N ALA A 142 -20.56 11.68 -20.30
CA ALA A 142 -21.92 11.88 -19.82
C ALA A 142 -22.82 10.73 -20.31
N ILE A 143 -23.55 10.11 -19.39
CA ILE A 143 -24.42 8.96 -19.63
C ILE A 143 -25.84 9.40 -20.01
N ASP A 144 -26.40 10.34 -19.25
CA ASP A 144 -27.73 10.89 -19.50
C ASP A 144 -27.84 12.33 -18.96
N ASN A 145 -28.78 13.08 -19.53
CA ASN A 145 -29.22 14.37 -19.00
C ASN A 145 -30.44 14.11 -18.11
N LEU A 146 -30.26 14.30 -16.80
CA LEU A 146 -31.27 14.04 -15.79
C LEU A 146 -32.30 15.17 -15.66
N GLY A 147 -32.09 16.29 -16.36
CA GLY A 147 -32.96 17.45 -16.39
C GLY A 147 -32.28 18.70 -15.82
N THR A 148 -33.09 19.68 -15.42
CA THR A 148 -32.57 20.90 -14.80
C THR A 148 -32.26 20.69 -13.32
N THR A 149 -31.17 21.30 -12.86
CA THR A 149 -30.62 21.26 -11.49
C THR A 149 -31.60 21.60 -10.35
N ASP A 150 -32.74 22.21 -10.64
CA ASP A 150 -33.77 22.56 -9.66
C ASP A 150 -34.91 21.55 -9.50
N SER A 151 -34.96 20.50 -10.33
CA SER A 151 -35.91 19.41 -10.12
C SER A 151 -35.43 18.56 -8.92
N ALA A 152 -36.10 18.73 -7.78
CA ALA A 152 -35.74 18.21 -6.45
C ALA A 152 -35.72 16.68 -6.32
N THR A 153 -34.95 15.98 -7.14
CA THR A 153 -34.96 14.52 -7.19
C THR A 153 -33.56 13.98 -7.00
N ASN A 154 -33.39 13.05 -6.05
CA ASN A 154 -32.15 12.38 -5.69
C ASN A 154 -32.03 11.07 -6.49
N PRO A 155 -31.55 11.09 -7.74
CA PRO A 155 -31.46 9.89 -8.55
C PRO A 155 -30.43 8.97 -7.94
N ARG A 156 -30.81 7.69 -7.87
CA ARG A 156 -29.89 6.68 -7.42
C ARG A 156 -29.05 6.20 -8.58
N VAL A 157 -27.76 6.05 -8.35
CA VAL A 157 -26.83 5.43 -9.30
C VAL A 157 -26.17 4.23 -8.64
N GLN A 158 -26.03 3.15 -9.40
CA GLN A 158 -25.25 1.98 -9.03
C GLN A 158 -24.43 1.52 -10.22
N LEU A 159 -23.24 1.01 -9.94
CA LEU A 159 -22.35 0.43 -10.93
C LEU A 159 -22.25 -1.07 -10.72
N VAL A 160 -22.35 -1.81 -11.82
CA VAL A 160 -22.23 -3.27 -11.85
C VAL A 160 -21.05 -3.63 -12.75
N PRO A 161 -19.98 -4.22 -12.21
CA PRO A 161 -18.83 -4.60 -13.02
C PRO A 161 -19.14 -5.83 -13.87
N THR A 162 -18.47 -5.95 -15.00
CA THR A 162 -18.51 -7.12 -15.87
C THR A 162 -17.14 -7.79 -15.92
N SER A 163 -17.09 -9.08 -16.23
CA SER A 163 -15.83 -9.83 -16.34
C SER A 163 -14.94 -9.39 -17.50
N ASN A 164 -15.49 -8.67 -18.48
CA ASN A 164 -14.74 -8.09 -19.60
C ASN A 164 -14.10 -6.73 -19.25
N GLY A 165 -14.17 -6.29 -17.99
CA GLY A 165 -13.67 -4.99 -17.56
C GLY A 165 -14.52 -3.82 -18.07
N GLU A 166 -15.78 -4.06 -18.42
CA GLU A 166 -16.78 -3.05 -18.78
C GLU A 166 -17.72 -2.81 -17.57
N VAL A 167 -18.57 -1.77 -17.64
CA VAL A 167 -19.49 -1.42 -16.55
C VAL A 167 -20.93 -1.29 -17.04
N ILE A 168 -21.88 -1.77 -16.22
CA ILE A 168 -23.30 -1.46 -16.36
C ILE A 168 -23.68 -0.43 -15.30
N VAL A 169 -24.18 0.71 -15.74
CA VAL A 169 -24.70 1.80 -14.91
C VAL A 169 -26.20 1.62 -14.78
N VAL A 170 -26.71 1.53 -13.56
CA VAL A 170 -28.15 1.52 -13.27
C VAL A 170 -28.49 2.81 -12.56
N PHE A 171 -29.47 3.55 -13.07
CA PHE A 171 -29.82 4.84 -12.49
C PHE A 171 -31.31 5.16 -12.57
N THR A 172 -31.74 6.18 -11.83
CA THR A 172 -33.14 6.65 -11.83
C THR A 172 -33.25 7.97 -12.58
N ARG A 173 -34.26 8.08 -13.45
CA ARG A 173 -34.60 9.30 -14.21
C ARG A 173 -36.01 9.76 -13.85
N PHE A 174 -36.22 11.08 -13.69
CA PHE A 174 -37.48 11.65 -13.21
C PHE A 174 -38.33 12.31 -14.31
N THR A 175 -38.53 11.65 -15.44
CA THR A 175 -39.35 12.18 -16.53
C THR A 175 -40.84 11.91 -16.32
N GLY A 176 -41.50 12.63 -15.41
CA GLY A 176 -42.93 12.42 -15.09
C GLY A 176 -43.19 11.33 -14.05
N GLY A 177 -42.15 10.97 -13.29
CA GLY A 177 -42.10 9.90 -12.31
C GLY A 177 -40.70 9.27 -12.33
N PRO A 178 -40.24 8.65 -11.23
CA PRO A 178 -38.99 7.90 -11.23
C PRO A 178 -39.12 6.64 -12.10
N ILE A 179 -38.25 6.53 -13.10
CA ILE A 179 -38.11 5.35 -13.97
C ILE A 179 -36.66 4.90 -13.89
N HIS A 180 -36.44 3.60 -13.80
CA HIS A 180 -35.10 3.04 -13.75
C HIS A 180 -34.56 2.77 -15.17
N TYR A 181 -33.35 3.27 -15.43
CA TYR A 181 -32.62 3.11 -16.67
C TYR A 181 -31.33 2.33 -16.43
N SER A 182 -30.80 1.80 -17.52
CA SER A 182 -29.53 1.11 -17.53
C SER A 182 -28.73 1.45 -18.78
N VAL A 183 -27.41 1.55 -18.62
CA VAL A 183 -26.45 1.80 -19.70
C VAL A 183 -25.26 0.89 -19.52
N ARG A 184 -24.76 0.30 -20.60
CA ARG A 184 -23.46 -0.40 -20.58
C ARG A 184 -22.41 0.41 -21.30
N VAL A 185 -21.27 0.57 -20.66
CA VAL A 185 -20.12 1.31 -21.16
C VAL A 185 -18.94 0.36 -21.22
N ASP A 186 -18.27 0.29 -22.37
CA ASP A 186 -17.07 -0.52 -22.51
C ASP A 186 -15.84 0.14 -21.86
N ALA A 187 -14.72 -0.58 -21.86
CA ALA A 187 -13.44 -0.14 -21.32
C ALA A 187 -12.90 1.17 -21.96
N THR A 188 -13.37 1.54 -23.15
CA THR A 188 -12.94 2.74 -23.90
C THR A 188 -13.85 3.95 -23.68
N GLY A 189 -14.94 3.80 -22.92
CA GLY A 189 -15.93 4.85 -22.74
C GLY A 189 -16.99 4.89 -23.85
N THR A 190 -17.16 3.81 -24.61
CA THR A 190 -18.22 3.72 -25.63
C THR A 190 -19.48 3.12 -25.02
N ILE A 191 -20.63 3.80 -25.20
CA ILE A 191 -21.94 3.26 -24.82
C ILE A 191 -22.34 2.14 -25.78
N LEU A 192 -22.45 0.91 -25.25
CA LEU A 192 -22.84 -0.27 -26.02
C LEU A 192 -24.36 -0.41 -26.16
N TRP A 193 -25.10 -0.09 -25.10
CA TRP A 193 -26.55 -0.04 -25.10
C TRP A 193 -27.07 0.86 -23.98
N HIS A 194 -28.31 1.34 -24.15
CA HIS A 194 -29.01 2.21 -23.22
C HIS A 194 -30.52 1.92 -23.30
N GLY A 195 -31.19 1.69 -22.18
CA GLY A 195 -32.63 1.53 -22.16
C GLY A 195 -33.25 1.44 -20.77
N PRO A 196 -34.60 1.48 -20.69
CA PRO A 196 -35.33 1.35 -19.44
C PRO A 196 -35.31 -0.11 -18.93
N ILE A 197 -35.31 -0.27 -17.61
CA ILE A 197 -35.30 -1.58 -16.94
C ILE A 197 -36.70 -2.23 -16.94
N HIS A 198 -37.76 -1.42 -17.02
CA HIS A 198 -39.16 -1.83 -17.17
C HIS A 198 -39.95 -0.84 -18.03
N ASP A 199 -41.09 -1.28 -18.61
CA ASP A 199 -41.91 -0.44 -19.52
C ASP A 199 -43.02 0.34 -18.81
N SER A 200 -43.33 -0.06 -17.59
CA SER A 200 -44.51 0.41 -16.89
C SER A 200 -44.22 1.67 -16.07
N TRP A 201 -45.13 2.64 -16.18
CA TRP A 201 -45.05 3.92 -15.51
C TRP A 201 -45.58 3.79 -14.08
N GLY A 202 -44.79 4.18 -13.08
CA GLY A 202 -45.13 4.10 -11.67
C GLY A 202 -44.27 5.03 -10.82
N TYR A 203 -44.64 5.21 -9.55
CA TYR A 203 -43.75 5.79 -8.56
C TYR A 203 -42.82 4.69 -8.04
N ASP A 204 -41.72 4.46 -8.73
CA ASP A 204 -40.71 3.49 -8.35
C ASP A 204 -39.63 4.16 -7.49
N SER A 205 -39.48 3.75 -6.23
CA SER A 205 -38.73 4.55 -5.25
C SER A 205 -37.30 4.08 -4.98
N TYR A 206 -36.92 2.89 -5.48
CA TYR A 206 -35.58 2.34 -5.27
C TYR A 206 -35.24 1.21 -6.24
N ALA A 207 -34.01 1.23 -6.77
CA ALA A 207 -33.42 0.09 -7.48
C ALA A 207 -32.08 -0.29 -6.84
N ILE A 208 -31.83 -1.59 -6.73
CA ILE A 208 -30.54 -2.18 -6.37
C ILE A 208 -30.11 -3.09 -7.51
N ALA A 209 -28.84 -3.00 -7.91
CA ALA A 209 -28.24 -3.72 -8.99
C ALA A 209 -26.98 -4.46 -8.52
N LYS A 210 -26.82 -5.70 -8.95
CA LYS A 210 -25.62 -6.53 -8.73
C LYS A 210 -25.28 -7.29 -10.01
N THR A 211 -24.06 -7.82 -10.09
CA THR A 211 -23.67 -8.70 -11.20
C THR A 211 -24.51 -9.97 -11.19
N ASP A 212 -24.87 -10.49 -12.36
CA ASP A 212 -25.51 -11.79 -12.50
C ASP A 212 -24.50 -12.96 -12.62
N GLY A 213 -23.20 -12.64 -12.60
CA GLY A 213 -22.10 -13.59 -12.79
C GLY A 213 -21.82 -13.97 -14.26
N LEU A 214 -22.59 -13.47 -15.23
CA LEU A 214 -22.45 -13.71 -16.67
C LEU A 214 -22.46 -12.37 -17.46
N ASP A 215 -21.72 -11.37 -16.97
CA ASP A 215 -21.62 -10.00 -17.54
C ASP A 215 -22.92 -9.18 -17.58
N GLY A 216 -24.02 -9.71 -17.06
CA GLY A 216 -25.30 -9.02 -16.93
C GLY A 216 -25.48 -8.37 -15.56
N ALA A 217 -26.70 -7.86 -15.36
CA ALA A 217 -27.11 -7.24 -14.11
C ALA A 217 -28.40 -7.87 -13.58
N LEU A 218 -28.44 -8.16 -12.28
CA LEU A 218 -29.65 -8.42 -11.52
C LEU A 218 -30.10 -7.11 -10.90
N ILE A 219 -31.38 -6.75 -11.05
CA ILE A 219 -31.91 -5.46 -10.61
C ILE A 219 -33.19 -5.69 -9.83
N GLY A 220 -33.19 -5.44 -8.52
CA GLY A 220 -34.40 -5.41 -7.71
C GLY A 220 -34.95 -4.00 -7.63
N TYR A 221 -36.26 -3.83 -7.69
CA TYR A 221 -36.91 -2.52 -7.57
C TYR A 221 -38.28 -2.59 -6.91
N PHE A 222 -38.66 -1.48 -6.28
CA PHE A 222 -39.94 -1.30 -5.61
C PHE A 222 -40.87 -0.44 -6.45
N ARG A 223 -42.13 -0.86 -6.56
CA ARG A 223 -43.18 -0.20 -7.33
C ARG A 223 -44.39 0.11 -6.45
N SER A 224 -44.87 1.36 -6.49
CA SER A 224 -45.98 1.85 -5.65
C SER A 224 -47.23 2.31 -6.43
N ASP A 225 -47.67 1.55 -7.44
CA ASP A 225 -48.72 2.00 -8.37
C ASP A 225 -50.17 1.63 -7.97
N SER A 226 -50.40 0.81 -6.93
CA SER A 226 -51.66 0.66 -6.16
C SER A 226 -51.60 -0.51 -5.17
N THR A 227 -50.76 -1.49 -5.48
CA THR A 227 -50.30 -2.54 -4.59
C THR A 227 -48.79 -2.39 -4.54
N ASP A 228 -48.21 -2.25 -3.36
CA ASP A 228 -46.75 -2.23 -3.28
C ASP A 228 -46.22 -3.57 -3.81
N GLU A 229 -45.28 -3.50 -4.74
CA GLU A 229 -44.69 -4.65 -5.40
C GLU A 229 -43.18 -4.57 -5.30
N VAL A 230 -42.56 -5.71 -5.00
CA VAL A 230 -41.12 -5.88 -5.18
C VAL A 230 -40.92 -6.77 -6.38
N ARG A 231 -40.19 -6.25 -7.35
CA ARG A 231 -39.90 -6.91 -8.62
C ARG A 231 -38.41 -7.05 -8.79
N MET A 232 -38.03 -7.98 -9.65
CA MET A 232 -36.67 -8.07 -10.12
C MET A 232 -36.61 -8.19 -11.63
N GLN A 233 -35.55 -7.67 -12.22
CA GLN A 233 -35.21 -7.83 -13.61
C GLN A 233 -33.80 -8.43 -13.72
N ARG A 234 -33.56 -9.19 -14.78
CA ARG A 234 -32.22 -9.54 -15.20
C ARG A 234 -31.95 -8.95 -16.58
N LEU A 235 -30.84 -8.27 -16.76
CA LEU A 235 -30.39 -7.76 -18.04
C LEU A 235 -29.29 -8.66 -18.61
N ASN A 236 -29.41 -9.02 -19.89
CA ASN A 236 -28.33 -9.68 -20.60
C ASN A 236 -27.17 -8.69 -20.80
N GLY A 237 -25.96 -9.05 -20.35
CA GLY A 237 -24.78 -8.20 -20.47
C GLY A 237 -24.55 -7.68 -21.88
N THR A 238 -24.52 -8.57 -22.87
CA THR A 238 -24.18 -8.23 -24.27
C THR A 238 -25.19 -7.30 -24.91
N THR A 239 -26.48 -7.54 -24.73
CA THR A 239 -27.54 -6.89 -25.52
C THR A 239 -28.40 -5.90 -24.75
N GLY A 240 -28.30 -5.86 -23.42
CA GLY A 240 -29.21 -5.09 -22.56
C GLY A 240 -30.65 -5.64 -22.55
N VAL A 241 -30.90 -6.78 -23.20
CA VAL A 241 -32.24 -7.37 -23.27
C VAL A 241 -32.68 -7.88 -21.89
N ARG A 242 -33.89 -7.49 -21.50
CA ARG A 242 -34.60 -7.93 -20.30
C ARG A 242 -34.95 -9.41 -20.38
N ALA A 243 -34.48 -10.21 -19.42
CA ALA A 243 -34.67 -11.65 -19.38
C ALA A 243 -35.95 -12.09 -18.66
N TRP A 244 -36.49 -11.28 -17.74
CA TRP A 244 -37.64 -11.65 -16.89
C TRP A 244 -38.91 -10.88 -17.27
N GLY A 245 -39.15 -10.74 -18.58
CA GLY A 245 -40.30 -10.00 -19.12
C GLY A 245 -40.13 -8.49 -19.09
N THR A 246 -41.15 -7.76 -19.54
CA THR A 246 -41.11 -6.28 -19.68
C THR A 246 -41.17 -5.56 -18.34
N ASP A 247 -41.81 -6.14 -17.33
CA ASP A 247 -41.99 -5.54 -16.01
C ASP A 247 -41.26 -6.33 -14.91
N GLY A 248 -40.29 -7.17 -15.28
CA GLY A 248 -39.58 -8.03 -14.34
C GLY A 248 -40.44 -9.15 -13.74
N ALA A 249 -39.76 -10.04 -13.03
CA ALA A 249 -40.37 -11.08 -12.21
C ALA A 249 -40.96 -10.47 -10.93
N LEU A 250 -42.22 -10.80 -10.63
CA LEU A 250 -42.87 -10.41 -9.37
C LEU A 250 -42.33 -11.29 -8.22
N VAL A 251 -41.69 -10.66 -7.23
CA VAL A 251 -41.18 -11.34 -6.04
C VAL A 251 -42.19 -11.24 -4.90
N TRP A 252 -42.72 -10.07 -4.62
CA TRP A 252 -43.72 -9.86 -3.57
C TRP A 252 -44.79 -8.87 -4.01
N SER A 253 -46.03 -9.08 -3.54
CA SER A 253 -47.15 -8.16 -3.71
C SER A 253 -47.91 -8.00 -2.40
N GLY A 254 -48.45 -6.79 -2.15
CA GLY A 254 -49.21 -6.45 -0.93
C GLY A 254 -48.60 -5.24 -0.22
N PRO A 255 -49.00 -4.89 1.01
CA PRO A 255 -48.27 -3.90 1.81
C PRO A 255 -46.90 -4.47 2.17
N VAL A 256 -45.94 -4.31 1.27
CA VAL A 256 -44.59 -4.82 1.46
C VAL A 256 -43.82 -3.80 2.29
N GLY A 257 -43.12 -4.25 3.31
CA GLY A 257 -42.00 -3.47 3.84
C GLY A 257 -40.88 -3.36 2.80
N GLY A 258 -39.86 -2.55 3.10
CA GLY A 258 -38.78 -2.22 2.18
C GLY A 258 -38.14 -3.44 1.51
N PHE A 259 -37.79 -3.27 0.23
CA PHE A 259 -36.84 -4.14 -0.47
C PHE A 259 -35.41 -3.66 -0.16
N GLU A 260 -34.53 -4.59 0.23
CA GLU A 260 -33.34 -4.23 1.02
C GLU A 260 -32.01 -4.59 0.35
N ASP A 261 -31.88 -5.80 -0.20
CA ASP A 261 -30.64 -6.24 -0.85
C ASP A 261 -30.85 -7.46 -1.77
N ILE A 262 -29.91 -7.67 -2.69
CA ILE A 262 -29.85 -8.82 -3.63
C ILE A 262 -28.43 -9.33 -3.76
N VAL A 263 -28.28 -10.62 -4.08
CA VAL A 263 -27.02 -11.21 -4.57
C VAL A 263 -27.30 -12.28 -5.63
N THR A 264 -26.31 -12.56 -6.46
CA THR A 264 -26.37 -13.66 -7.45
C THR A 264 -26.31 -15.02 -6.76
N ASP A 265 -26.95 -16.02 -7.35
CA ASP A 265 -26.80 -17.44 -6.98
C ASP A 265 -25.60 -18.11 -7.70
N GLY A 266 -24.88 -17.37 -8.56
CA GLY A 266 -23.81 -17.87 -9.42
C GLY A 266 -24.27 -18.62 -10.66
N ALA A 267 -25.58 -18.81 -10.84
CA ALA A 267 -26.23 -19.49 -11.96
C ALA A 267 -27.23 -18.58 -12.70
N SER A 268 -26.99 -17.26 -12.66
CA SER A 268 -27.85 -16.19 -13.20
C SER A 268 -29.24 -16.07 -12.55
N GLY A 269 -29.48 -16.76 -11.45
CA GLY A 269 -30.55 -16.48 -10.52
C GLY A 269 -30.17 -15.41 -9.50
N ALA A 270 -31.04 -15.19 -8.54
CA ALA A 270 -30.87 -14.18 -7.52
C ALA A 270 -31.49 -14.59 -6.19
N TYR A 271 -30.77 -14.31 -5.11
CA TYR A 271 -31.33 -14.21 -3.77
C TYR A 271 -31.75 -12.77 -3.52
N ILE A 272 -32.91 -12.62 -2.92
CA ILE A 272 -33.47 -11.32 -2.58
C ILE A 272 -34.01 -11.34 -1.17
N VAL A 273 -33.75 -10.27 -0.43
CA VAL A 273 -34.26 -10.09 0.93
C VAL A 273 -35.14 -8.86 1.06
N ARG A 274 -36.11 -8.97 1.94
CA ARG A 274 -36.96 -7.87 2.39
C ARG A 274 -37.16 -7.94 3.89
N SER A 275 -37.54 -6.82 4.50
CA SER A 275 -37.98 -6.79 5.88
C SER A 275 -39.39 -6.24 5.99
N THR A 276 -40.21 -6.78 6.90
CA THR A 276 -41.54 -6.26 7.20
C THR A 276 -41.86 -6.51 8.66
N ASN A 277 -42.18 -5.45 9.41
CA ASN A 277 -42.48 -5.51 10.85
C ASN A 277 -41.38 -6.20 11.67
N GLY A 278 -40.10 -5.94 11.36
CA GLY A 278 -38.96 -6.53 12.08
C GLY A 278 -38.65 -7.98 11.70
N VAL A 279 -39.39 -8.57 10.77
CA VAL A 279 -39.16 -9.93 10.25
C VAL A 279 -38.48 -9.83 8.89
N SER A 280 -37.35 -10.52 8.72
CA SER A 280 -36.65 -10.60 7.44
C SER A 280 -37.06 -11.85 6.68
N TYR A 281 -37.40 -11.67 5.41
CA TYR A 281 -37.81 -12.73 4.49
C TYR A 281 -36.86 -12.78 3.31
N ALA A 282 -36.61 -13.99 2.83
CA ALA A 282 -35.83 -14.23 1.63
C ALA A 282 -36.62 -15.01 0.58
N GLN A 283 -36.26 -14.81 -0.68
CA GLN A 283 -36.74 -15.56 -1.83
C GLN A 283 -35.60 -15.81 -2.81
N HIS A 284 -35.69 -16.91 -3.57
CA HIS A 284 -34.74 -17.26 -4.61
C HIS A 284 -35.44 -17.33 -5.98
N LEU A 285 -34.93 -16.58 -6.95
CA LEU A 285 -35.34 -16.63 -8.35
C LEU A 285 -34.28 -17.38 -9.16
N ASN A 286 -34.69 -18.31 -10.02
CA ASN A 286 -33.75 -18.94 -10.97
C ASN A 286 -33.44 -18.02 -12.17
N SER A 287 -32.62 -18.50 -13.09
CA SER A 287 -32.20 -17.77 -14.29
C SER A 287 -33.31 -17.31 -15.23
N VAL A 288 -34.52 -17.88 -15.12
CA VAL A 288 -35.71 -17.48 -15.90
C VAL A 288 -36.70 -16.64 -15.08
N GLY A 289 -36.33 -16.21 -13.87
CA GLY A 289 -37.13 -15.31 -13.03
C GLY A 289 -38.28 -16.02 -12.30
N THR A 290 -38.20 -17.34 -12.16
CA THR A 290 -39.21 -18.13 -11.42
C THR A 290 -38.74 -18.36 -9.99
N LYS A 291 -39.65 -18.14 -9.01
CA LYS A 291 -39.42 -18.48 -7.60
C LYS A 291 -39.16 -19.98 -7.46
N THR A 292 -38.06 -20.33 -6.81
CA THR A 292 -37.71 -21.74 -6.59
C THR A 292 -38.11 -22.23 -5.20
N TRP A 293 -38.24 -21.34 -4.22
CA TRP A 293 -38.79 -21.70 -2.91
C TRP A 293 -40.31 -21.54 -2.93
N ALA A 294 -40.99 -22.61 -2.52
CA ALA A 294 -42.46 -22.68 -2.54
C ALA A 294 -43.12 -21.63 -1.63
N SER A 295 -42.43 -21.25 -0.55
CA SER A 295 -42.80 -20.18 0.36
C SER A 295 -41.59 -19.27 0.59
N GLU A 296 -41.86 -18.08 1.13
CA GLU A 296 -40.80 -17.22 1.66
C GLU A 296 -40.08 -17.93 2.81
N VAL A 297 -38.77 -17.75 2.86
CA VAL A 297 -37.97 -18.23 3.99
C VAL A 297 -37.92 -17.10 5.01
N THR A 298 -38.52 -17.31 6.17
CA THR A 298 -38.32 -16.44 7.33
C THR A 298 -36.91 -16.64 7.85
N VAL A 299 -36.07 -15.62 7.73
CA VAL A 299 -34.65 -15.69 8.13
C VAL A 299 -34.50 -15.39 9.62
N HIS A 300 -35.30 -14.45 10.16
CA HIS A 300 -35.29 -14.08 11.58
C HIS A 300 -36.59 -13.36 12.03
N ASP A 301 -36.98 -13.51 13.30
CA ASP A 301 -38.33 -13.17 13.82
C ASP A 301 -38.37 -12.67 15.30
N THR A 302 -37.44 -11.83 15.77
CA THR A 302 -37.46 -11.41 17.20
C THR A 302 -37.51 -9.91 17.48
N GLN A 303 -37.58 -9.05 16.47
CA GLN A 303 -37.50 -7.61 16.74
C GLN A 303 -38.84 -6.98 17.14
N THR A 304 -38.81 -6.17 18.21
CA THR A 304 -39.92 -5.29 18.58
C THR A 304 -40.11 -4.18 17.54
N LEU A 305 -41.37 -3.86 17.20
CA LEU A 305 -41.80 -2.98 16.10
C LEU A 305 -41.17 -1.56 16.05
N TYR A 306 -40.45 -1.12 17.07
CA TYR A 306 -40.04 0.28 17.23
C TYR A 306 -38.90 0.71 16.28
N PHE A 307 -38.09 -0.21 15.75
CA PHE A 307 -36.89 0.13 14.96
C PHE A 307 -36.84 -0.48 13.54
N ALA A 308 -37.95 -1.02 13.03
CA ALA A 308 -37.99 -1.77 11.78
C ALA A 308 -37.56 -1.00 10.50
N TYR A 309 -37.43 0.33 10.56
CA TYR A 309 -37.07 1.17 9.41
C TYR A 309 -35.57 1.45 9.25
N SER A 310 -34.76 1.25 10.29
CA SER A 310 -33.32 1.56 10.23
C SER A 310 -32.46 0.33 9.92
N ALA A 311 -32.94 -0.87 10.24
CA ALA A 311 -32.18 -2.11 10.10
C ALA A 311 -32.44 -2.88 8.80
N LEU A 312 -32.23 -2.26 7.64
CA LEU A 312 -32.27 -2.93 6.32
C LEU A 312 -31.27 -4.11 6.25
N PRO A 313 -31.69 -5.40 6.19
CA PRO A 313 -30.78 -6.53 6.08
C PRO A 313 -29.85 -6.40 4.87
N LYS A 314 -28.61 -6.84 5.04
CA LYS A 314 -27.61 -6.93 3.96
C LYS A 314 -27.28 -8.39 3.69
N ILE A 315 -26.99 -8.73 2.44
CA ILE A 315 -26.60 -10.11 2.08
C ILE A 315 -25.33 -10.16 1.23
N CYS A 316 -24.54 -11.20 1.43
CA CYS A 316 -23.41 -11.56 0.57
C CYS A 316 -23.51 -13.02 0.13
N VAL A 317 -22.87 -13.37 -1.00
CA VAL A 317 -22.78 -14.78 -1.42
C VAL A 317 -21.95 -15.59 -0.43
N ASP A 318 -22.29 -16.85 -0.22
CA ASP A 318 -21.54 -17.74 0.68
C ASP A 318 -20.49 -18.62 -0.03
N GLY A 319 -20.25 -18.37 -1.32
CA GLY A 319 -19.33 -19.15 -2.17
C GLY A 319 -19.77 -20.59 -2.49
N THR A 320 -20.81 -21.11 -1.86
CA THR A 320 -21.33 -22.49 -2.05
C THR A 320 -22.71 -22.53 -2.71
N GLY A 321 -23.14 -21.39 -3.25
CA GLY A 321 -24.42 -21.19 -3.92
C GLY A 321 -25.54 -20.74 -3.00
N GLY A 322 -25.29 -20.50 -1.71
CA GLY A 322 -26.21 -19.83 -0.78
C GLY A 322 -25.81 -18.37 -0.54
N PHE A 323 -26.27 -17.81 0.57
CA PHE A 323 -25.90 -16.46 1.02
C PHE A 323 -25.80 -16.38 2.54
N VAL A 324 -25.10 -15.36 3.02
CA VAL A 324 -25.10 -14.94 4.42
C VAL A 324 -25.90 -13.64 4.51
N LEU A 325 -26.76 -13.53 5.51
CA LEU A 325 -27.55 -12.35 5.82
C LEU A 325 -27.08 -11.73 7.12
N PHE A 326 -26.83 -10.43 7.12
CA PHE A 326 -26.53 -9.64 8.31
C PHE A 326 -27.69 -8.68 8.60
N HIS A 327 -28.23 -8.75 9.80
CA HIS A 327 -29.40 -7.98 10.23
C HIS A 327 -29.39 -7.77 11.74
N GLY A 328 -30.26 -6.89 12.24
CA GLY A 328 -30.22 -6.51 13.65
C GLY A 328 -30.37 -5.01 13.85
N VAL A 329 -30.87 -4.63 15.02
CA VAL A 329 -30.94 -3.23 15.50
C VAL A 329 -30.22 -3.19 16.83
N GLU A 330 -30.78 -3.86 17.85
CA GLU A 330 -30.24 -3.99 19.20
C GLU A 330 -29.22 -5.13 19.20
N ASP A 331 -29.69 -6.35 18.94
CA ASP A 331 -28.81 -7.48 18.69
C ASP A 331 -28.54 -7.59 17.18
N MET A 332 -27.24 -7.70 16.84
CA MET A 332 -26.77 -7.93 15.49
C MET A 332 -26.56 -9.42 15.28
N PHE A 333 -27.15 -9.95 14.21
CA PHE A 333 -27.10 -11.36 13.86
C PHE A 333 -26.65 -11.56 12.43
N ALA A 334 -25.92 -12.64 12.22
CA ALA A 334 -25.64 -13.19 10.91
C ALA A 334 -26.38 -14.53 10.75
N GLN A 335 -26.92 -14.80 9.57
CA GLN A 335 -27.64 -16.03 9.26
C GLN A 335 -27.25 -16.53 7.87
N ARG A 336 -26.64 -17.71 7.80
CA ARG A 336 -26.36 -18.37 6.54
C ARG A 336 -27.57 -19.16 6.06
N VAL A 337 -27.91 -19.02 4.78
CA VAL A 337 -29.04 -19.67 4.12
C VAL A 337 -28.53 -20.43 2.91
N GLY A 338 -28.81 -21.73 2.85
CA GLY A 338 -28.42 -22.59 1.73
C GLY A 338 -29.30 -22.38 0.49
N VAL A 339 -28.85 -22.93 -0.65
CA VAL A 339 -29.57 -22.87 -1.94
C VAL A 339 -31.03 -23.37 -1.89
N GLY A 340 -31.30 -24.33 -1.01
CA GLY A 340 -32.64 -24.88 -0.80
C GLY A 340 -33.55 -24.04 0.11
N GLY A 341 -33.06 -22.91 0.63
CA GLY A 341 -33.79 -22.07 1.59
C GLY A 341 -33.71 -22.58 3.04
N ASN A 342 -32.84 -23.53 3.32
CA ASN A 342 -32.61 -24.03 4.67
C ASN A 342 -31.63 -23.12 5.43
N LEU A 343 -31.97 -22.79 6.69
CA LEU A 343 -31.08 -22.05 7.58
C LEU A 343 -29.92 -22.97 8.01
N LEU A 344 -28.68 -22.55 7.73
CA LEU A 344 -27.47 -23.34 8.01
C LEU A 344 -26.87 -23.05 9.39
N TRP A 345 -27.16 -21.89 9.97
CA TRP A 345 -26.84 -21.56 11.36
C TRP A 345 -28.15 -21.55 12.18
N PRO A 346 -28.44 -22.58 12.98
CA PRO A 346 -29.72 -22.65 13.69
C PRO A 346 -29.90 -21.50 14.69
N GLY A 347 -30.88 -20.63 14.44
CA GLY A 347 -31.16 -19.47 15.30
C GLY A 347 -30.30 -18.23 15.03
N GLY A 348 -29.49 -18.26 13.97
CA GLY A 348 -28.53 -17.20 13.67
C GLY A 348 -27.29 -17.26 14.57
N VAL A 349 -26.30 -16.46 14.21
CA VAL A 349 -25.07 -16.22 14.96
C VAL A 349 -25.15 -14.80 15.47
N THR A 350 -25.10 -14.61 16.78
CA THR A 350 -24.99 -13.27 17.36
C THR A 350 -23.62 -12.70 17.06
N VAL A 351 -23.58 -11.61 16.32
CA VAL A 351 -22.38 -10.83 16.00
C VAL A 351 -22.11 -9.80 17.09
N ALA A 352 -23.16 -9.15 17.61
CA ALA A 352 -23.07 -8.20 18.71
C ALA A 352 -24.35 -8.28 19.56
N SER A 353 -24.21 -8.18 20.88
CA SER A 353 -25.28 -8.39 21.87
C SER A 353 -25.48 -7.21 22.84
N THR A 354 -25.05 -6.01 22.46
CA THR A 354 -25.14 -4.82 23.30
C THR A 354 -26.37 -3.97 22.97
N VAL A 355 -26.76 -3.05 23.86
CA VAL A 355 -27.97 -2.19 23.76
C VAL A 355 -27.82 -1.09 22.69
N ASP A 356 -26.99 -1.34 21.68
CA ASP A 356 -26.51 -0.34 20.76
C ASP A 356 -27.28 -0.45 19.45
N VAL A 357 -27.80 0.67 18.97
CA VAL A 357 -28.53 0.71 17.70
C VAL A 357 -27.50 0.72 16.59
N ALA A 358 -27.46 -0.33 15.76
CA ALA A 358 -26.57 -0.31 14.61
C ALA A 358 -27.10 0.59 13.47
N CYS A 359 -26.45 1.73 13.27
CA CYS A 359 -26.54 2.56 12.07
C CYS A 359 -25.60 1.97 11.00
N HIS A 360 -25.89 2.21 9.71
CA HIS A 360 -25.06 1.86 8.53
C HIS A 360 -24.27 0.53 8.58
N ARG A 361 -24.71 -0.44 7.79
CA ARG A 361 -24.15 -1.80 7.81
C ARG A 361 -23.65 -2.21 6.44
N SER A 362 -22.54 -2.93 6.42
CA SER A 362 -22.02 -3.60 5.24
C SER A 362 -21.74 -5.07 5.54
N ILE A 363 -21.79 -5.90 4.50
CA ILE A 363 -21.42 -7.31 4.54
C ILE A 363 -20.68 -7.65 3.26
N SER A 364 -19.61 -8.43 3.39
CA SER A 364 -18.79 -8.91 2.29
C SER A 364 -18.47 -10.39 2.51
N PRO A 365 -18.37 -11.22 1.44
CA PRO A 365 -17.92 -12.60 1.61
C PRO A 365 -16.48 -12.63 2.13
N ASP A 366 -16.18 -13.57 3.04
CA ASP A 366 -14.81 -13.74 3.57
C ASP A 366 -13.91 -14.61 2.68
N GLY A 367 -14.42 -15.12 1.56
CA GLY A 367 -13.74 -16.06 0.66
C GLY A 367 -13.79 -17.54 1.08
N PHE A 368 -14.12 -17.84 2.34
CA PHE A 368 -14.17 -19.20 2.90
C PHE A 368 -15.58 -19.69 3.23
N GLY A 369 -16.59 -18.94 2.80
CA GLY A 369 -18.02 -19.26 2.99
C GLY A 369 -18.61 -18.72 4.29
N GLY A 370 -17.86 -17.88 4.99
CA GLY A 370 -18.31 -16.98 6.02
C GLY A 370 -18.61 -15.58 5.47
N ALA A 371 -18.59 -14.59 6.35
CA ALA A 371 -18.80 -13.20 6.00
C ALA A 371 -18.00 -12.28 6.93
N ILE A 372 -17.60 -11.13 6.38
CA ILE A 372 -17.10 -9.99 7.14
C ILE A 372 -18.22 -8.96 7.17
N VAL A 373 -18.52 -8.46 8.35
CA VAL A 373 -19.57 -7.46 8.58
C VAL A 373 -18.95 -6.23 9.20
N THR A 374 -19.46 -5.06 8.80
CA THR A 374 -19.18 -3.79 9.46
C THR A 374 -20.46 -3.10 9.85
N TYR A 375 -20.39 -2.36 10.94
CA TYR A 375 -21.51 -1.60 11.46
C TYR A 375 -21.02 -0.42 12.30
N GLU A 376 -21.81 0.65 12.32
CA GLU A 376 -21.64 1.71 13.30
C GLU A 376 -22.36 1.31 14.58
N ASN A 377 -21.66 1.42 15.70
CA ASN A 377 -22.24 1.23 17.02
C ASN A 377 -22.83 2.56 17.50
N SER A 378 -24.14 2.64 17.75
CA SER A 378 -24.73 3.82 18.37
C SER A 378 -25.35 3.61 19.74
N TRP A 379 -25.09 4.57 20.62
CA TRP A 379 -25.65 4.62 21.96
C TRP A 379 -26.90 5.50 21.96
N LEU A 380 -27.97 5.03 22.61
CA LEU A 380 -29.14 5.85 22.93
C LEU A 380 -28.89 6.62 24.22
N ILE A 381 -28.44 7.88 24.13
CA ILE A 381 -28.29 8.77 25.28
C ILE A 381 -29.43 9.80 25.24
N GLU A 382 -30.30 9.77 26.27
CA GLU A 382 -31.42 10.70 26.45
C GLU A 382 -32.42 10.80 25.27
N GLY A 383 -32.50 9.76 24.44
CA GLY A 383 -33.40 9.71 23.28
C GLY A 383 -32.78 10.19 21.96
N SER A 384 -31.50 10.56 21.97
CA SER A 384 -30.68 10.77 20.78
C SER A 384 -29.78 9.55 20.56
N THR A 385 -29.68 9.08 19.32
CA THR A 385 -28.71 8.06 18.88
C THR A 385 -27.38 8.73 18.51
N TYR A 386 -26.30 8.30 19.15
CA TYR A 386 -24.93 8.76 18.89
C TYR A 386 -24.10 7.60 18.36
N CYS A 387 -23.71 7.63 17.09
CA CYS A 387 -22.84 6.59 16.53
C CYS A 387 -21.37 6.96 16.84
N ASP A 388 -20.70 6.18 17.69
CA ASP A 388 -19.39 6.59 18.24
C ASP A 388 -18.24 5.65 17.84
N GLN A 389 -18.57 4.50 17.26
CA GLN A 389 -17.57 3.49 16.92
C GLN A 389 -17.91 2.82 15.60
N VAL A 390 -16.88 2.57 14.80
CA VAL A 390 -16.96 1.65 13.67
C VAL A 390 -16.44 0.30 14.16
N LYS A 391 -17.26 -0.74 14.05
CA LYS A 391 -16.94 -2.10 14.47
C LYS A 391 -16.97 -3.05 13.28
N GLY A 392 -16.13 -4.07 13.35
CA GLY A 392 -16.08 -5.16 12.40
C GLY A 392 -16.17 -6.51 13.10
N ALA A 393 -16.73 -7.50 12.42
CA ALA A 393 -16.66 -8.88 12.85
C ALA A 393 -16.53 -9.80 11.65
N ARG A 394 -15.88 -10.95 11.85
CA ARG A 394 -15.87 -12.05 10.89
C ARG A 394 -16.64 -13.22 11.45
N VAL A 395 -17.54 -13.79 10.67
CA VAL A 395 -18.24 -15.03 10.99
C VAL A 395 -17.82 -16.08 9.99
N ASP A 396 -17.25 -17.19 10.45
CA ASP A 396 -16.79 -18.27 9.56
C ASP A 396 -17.96 -19.07 8.94
N ALA A 397 -17.63 -20.01 8.05
CA ALA A 397 -18.61 -20.87 7.40
C ALA A 397 -19.47 -21.74 8.35
N PHE A 398 -18.98 -21.99 9.57
CA PHE A 398 -19.63 -22.81 10.59
C PHE A 398 -20.51 -21.99 11.54
N GLY A 399 -20.44 -20.66 11.44
CA GLY A 399 -21.18 -19.74 12.31
C GLY A 399 -20.44 -19.42 13.60
N THR A 400 -19.11 -19.54 13.60
CA THR A 400 -18.25 -19.06 14.68
C THR A 400 -17.84 -17.62 14.40
N VAL A 401 -17.99 -16.72 15.37
CA VAL A 401 -17.39 -15.39 15.30
C VAL A 401 -15.88 -15.55 15.53
N VAL A 402 -15.08 -15.13 14.56
CA VAL A 402 -13.62 -15.35 14.51
C VAL A 402 -12.85 -14.21 15.16
N TRP A 403 -13.28 -12.97 14.91
CA TRP A 403 -12.70 -11.79 15.56
C TRP A 403 -13.40 -11.60 16.89
N ASP A 404 -12.64 -11.38 17.96
CA ASP A 404 -13.21 -11.15 19.29
C ASP A 404 -14.32 -10.07 19.23
N ASP A 405 -15.32 -10.21 20.11
CA ASP A 405 -16.66 -9.56 20.07
C ASP A 405 -16.68 -8.02 19.88
N HIS A 406 -15.54 -7.34 19.82
CA HIS A 406 -15.41 -5.89 19.73
C HIS A 406 -14.12 -5.48 19.03
N LEU A 407 -13.81 -5.99 17.83
CA LEU A 407 -12.76 -5.37 17.03
C LEU A 407 -13.20 -3.93 16.68
N ALA A 408 -12.81 -3.00 17.55
CA ALA A 408 -12.95 -1.59 17.34
C ALA A 408 -12.03 -1.23 16.19
N ILE A 409 -12.63 -1.04 15.02
CA ILE A 409 -11.90 -0.51 13.87
C ILE A 409 -11.48 0.91 14.21
N CYS A 410 -12.43 1.67 14.79
CA CYS A 410 -12.21 3.00 15.34
C CYS A 410 -12.96 3.16 16.68
N SER A 411 -12.30 3.70 17.69
CA SER A 411 -12.91 4.09 18.97
C SER A 411 -12.51 5.51 19.35
N PHE A 412 -13.48 6.42 19.42
CA PHE A 412 -13.26 7.75 19.96
C PHE A 412 -13.38 7.69 21.49
N SER A 413 -12.25 7.87 22.19
CA SER A 413 -12.30 8.06 23.64
C SER A 413 -12.88 9.44 23.94
N HIS A 414 -14.09 9.48 24.50
CA HIS A 414 -14.66 10.72 25.04
C HIS A 414 -13.77 11.18 26.19
N GLY A 415 -12.82 12.10 25.91
CA GLY A 415 -12.04 12.76 26.95
C GLY A 415 -13.02 13.34 27.97
N GLY A 416 -12.91 12.96 29.25
CA GLY A 416 -13.95 13.07 30.29
C GLY A 416 -14.42 14.47 30.71
N GLY A 417 -14.45 15.45 29.80
CA GLY A 417 -14.89 16.83 29.97
C GLY A 417 -16.22 17.14 29.28
N GLY A 418 -17.27 16.37 29.54
CA GLY A 418 -18.64 16.66 29.07
C GLY A 418 -18.91 16.24 27.61
N PRO A 419 -20.20 16.20 27.20
CA PRO A 419 -20.61 15.75 25.87
C PRO A 419 -20.26 16.81 24.83
N VAL A 420 -19.03 16.78 24.33
CA VAL A 420 -18.71 17.37 23.03
C VAL A 420 -19.31 16.39 22.00
N MET A 421 -20.37 16.83 21.32
CA MET A 421 -21.18 16.00 20.44
C MET A 421 -20.44 15.81 19.11
N HIS A 422 -19.63 14.76 18.98
CA HIS A 422 -19.02 14.44 17.69
C HIS A 422 -20.12 14.05 16.67
N GLU A 423 -20.10 14.63 15.47
CA GLU A 423 -20.93 14.14 14.36
C GLU A 423 -20.34 12.77 13.99
N ALA A 424 -21.20 11.76 14.12
CA ALA A 424 -20.86 10.35 13.99
C ALA A 424 -20.08 10.04 12.71
N PRO A 425 -19.11 9.11 12.73
CA PRO A 425 -18.55 8.59 11.50
C PRO A 425 -19.67 8.07 10.60
N HIS A 426 -19.67 8.48 9.34
CA HIS A 426 -20.75 8.17 8.41
C HIS A 426 -20.31 7.06 7.44
N THR A 427 -21.16 6.04 7.34
CA THR A 427 -21.16 5.00 6.30
C THR A 427 -19.88 4.16 6.26
N PRO A 428 -19.56 3.34 7.28
CA PRO A 428 -18.42 2.45 7.21
C PRO A 428 -18.64 1.44 6.10
N ILE A 429 -17.60 1.27 5.30
CA ILE A 429 -17.54 0.34 4.20
C ILE A 429 -16.50 -0.71 4.57
N GLY A 430 -16.90 -1.98 4.55
CA GLY A 430 -16.01 -3.11 4.81
C GLY A 430 -16.04 -4.13 3.69
N PHE A 431 -14.87 -4.57 3.25
CA PHE A 431 -14.73 -5.63 2.27
C PHE A 431 -13.78 -6.71 2.78
N GLY A 432 -14.05 -7.97 2.43
CA GLY A 432 -13.06 -9.02 2.60
C GLY A 432 -11.95 -8.91 1.56
N ASP A 433 -10.74 -9.18 2.00
CA ASP A 433 -9.53 -9.26 1.16
C ASP A 433 -9.46 -10.57 0.33
N GLY A 434 -10.44 -11.47 0.52
CA GLY A 434 -10.50 -12.79 -0.10
C GLY A 434 -9.63 -13.86 0.59
N SER A 435 -8.76 -13.46 1.51
CA SER A 435 -7.91 -14.30 2.37
C SER A 435 -8.44 -14.42 3.81
N GLY A 436 -9.62 -13.87 4.06
CA GLY A 436 -10.34 -13.93 5.33
C GLY A 436 -10.09 -12.72 6.22
N GLY A 437 -9.16 -11.84 5.84
CA GLY A 437 -8.99 -10.51 6.42
C GLY A 437 -9.97 -9.50 5.80
N GLY A 438 -9.98 -8.30 6.35
CA GLY A 438 -10.91 -7.25 5.94
C GLY A 438 -10.23 -5.89 5.81
N ILE A 439 -10.76 -5.06 4.91
CA ILE A 439 -10.38 -3.66 4.74
C ILE A 439 -11.62 -2.81 5.01
N PHE A 440 -11.42 -1.78 5.80
CA PHE A 440 -12.44 -0.88 6.28
C PHE A 440 -12.10 0.55 5.92
N ALA A 441 -13.11 1.33 5.52
CA ALA A 441 -13.01 2.77 5.43
C ALA A 441 -14.23 3.43 6.05
N TRP A 442 -14.03 4.61 6.63
CA TRP A 442 -15.08 5.43 7.21
C TRP A 442 -14.69 6.91 7.16
N VAL A 443 -15.68 7.80 7.15
CA VAL A 443 -15.47 9.24 7.21
C VAL A 443 -15.63 9.69 8.65
N VAL A 444 -14.78 10.62 9.12
CA VAL A 444 -14.87 11.24 10.46
C VAL A 444 -15.01 12.74 10.28
N ASP A 445 -16.09 13.32 10.78
CA ASP A 445 -16.28 14.77 10.84
C ASP A 445 -15.64 15.31 12.15
N ASP A 446 -14.68 16.24 12.06
CA ASP A 446 -14.20 16.96 13.25
C ASP A 446 -15.21 18.03 13.68
N VAL A 447 -15.46 18.14 14.99
CA VAL A 447 -16.53 18.97 15.55
C VAL A 447 -16.02 20.26 16.17
N ASP A 448 -14.74 20.33 16.53
CA ASP A 448 -14.23 21.48 17.29
C ASP A 448 -13.73 22.66 16.42
N GLY A 449 -13.92 22.59 15.09
CA GLY A 449 -13.63 23.68 14.18
C GLY A 449 -14.25 23.52 12.79
N PRO A 450 -14.05 24.47 11.85
CA PRO A 450 -14.28 24.25 10.42
C PRO A 450 -13.27 23.24 9.82
N ALA A 451 -12.67 22.39 10.66
CA ALA A 451 -11.74 21.36 10.24
C ALA A 451 -12.48 20.32 9.40
N ASP A 452 -11.75 19.78 8.45
CA ASP A 452 -12.29 19.06 7.31
C ASP A 452 -12.53 17.58 7.67
N PRO A 453 -13.60 16.96 7.13
CA PRO A 453 -13.83 15.54 7.32
C PRO A 453 -12.73 14.73 6.66
N TRP A 454 -12.20 13.78 7.42
CA TRP A 454 -11.15 12.87 6.98
C TRP A 454 -11.72 11.52 6.59
N LEU A 455 -11.21 10.96 5.50
CA LEU A 455 -11.45 9.57 5.13
C LEU A 455 -10.35 8.71 5.75
N TRP A 456 -10.74 7.79 6.63
CA TRP A 456 -9.83 6.88 7.31
C TRP A 456 -9.97 5.47 6.77
N GLY A 457 -8.87 4.74 6.78
CA GLY A 457 -8.80 3.32 6.42
C GLY A 457 -8.12 2.49 7.50
N LYS A 458 -8.53 1.22 7.63
CA LYS A 458 -7.83 0.20 8.41
C LYS A 458 -8.10 -1.16 7.78
N GLY A 459 -7.12 -2.03 7.71
CA GLY A 459 -7.45 -3.44 7.55
C GLY A 459 -6.74 -4.34 8.51
N VAL A 460 -7.17 -5.60 8.46
CA VAL A 460 -6.97 -6.60 9.49
C VAL A 460 -6.82 -7.95 8.82
N ASP A 461 -6.02 -8.82 9.42
CA ASP A 461 -5.78 -10.15 8.90
C ASP A 461 -6.98 -11.09 9.15
N ALA A 462 -6.84 -12.36 8.77
CA ALA A 462 -7.88 -13.36 8.96
C ALA A 462 -8.25 -13.64 10.43
N GLY A 463 -7.34 -13.34 11.37
CA GLY A 463 -7.53 -13.42 12.81
C GLY A 463 -8.11 -12.13 13.42
N GLY A 464 -8.21 -11.05 12.65
CA GLY A 464 -8.69 -9.75 13.11
C GLY A 464 -7.59 -8.93 13.79
N ASN A 465 -6.34 -9.38 13.70
CA ASN A 465 -5.22 -8.60 14.20
C ASN A 465 -4.96 -7.44 13.24
N PRO A 466 -4.52 -6.29 13.78
CA PRO A 466 -3.82 -5.37 12.93
C PRO A 466 -2.63 -6.12 12.32
N PRO A 467 -2.28 -5.73 11.12
CA PRO A 467 -1.26 -6.43 10.40
C PRO A 467 0.14 -6.25 10.98
N THR A 468 1.02 -7.24 10.78
CA THR A 468 2.37 -7.23 11.36
C THR A 468 3.25 -6.16 10.71
N PRO A 469 3.66 -5.10 11.44
CA PRO A 469 4.51 -4.05 10.89
C PRO A 469 5.82 -4.62 10.34
N ARG A 470 6.25 -4.13 9.17
CA ARG A 470 7.60 -4.37 8.65
C ARG A 470 8.41 -3.08 8.80
N VAL A 471 9.66 -3.21 9.26
CA VAL A 471 10.60 -2.08 9.34
C VAL A 471 11.44 -2.13 8.06
N SER A 472 11.31 -1.13 7.20
CA SER A 472 11.85 -1.20 5.84
C SER A 472 13.26 -0.62 5.69
N PHE A 473 13.70 0.38 6.48
CA PHE A 473 15.08 0.89 6.41
C PHE A 473 15.65 1.47 7.72
N LEU A 474 16.93 1.20 7.97
CA LEU A 474 17.75 1.80 9.04
C LEU A 474 19.13 2.15 8.45
N GLN A 475 19.46 3.44 8.36
CA GLN A 475 20.77 3.89 7.90
C GLN A 475 21.59 4.40 9.10
N PRO A 476 22.69 3.74 9.49
CA PRO A 476 23.61 4.31 10.45
C PRO A 476 24.44 5.43 9.80
N ASP A 477 24.39 6.63 10.38
CA ASP A 477 25.25 7.75 9.98
C ASP A 477 26.62 7.65 10.67
N ALA A 478 27.69 7.75 9.88
CA ALA A 478 29.05 7.83 10.37
C ALA A 478 29.32 9.28 10.82
N ALA A 479 29.18 9.53 12.12
CA ALA A 479 29.53 10.80 12.75
C ALA A 479 30.86 11.37 12.21
N GLU A 480 30.85 12.62 11.73
CA GLU A 480 32.08 13.34 11.40
C GLU A 480 33.05 13.35 12.60
N PRO A 481 34.38 13.39 12.35
CA PRO A 481 35.37 13.49 13.43
C PRO A 481 35.10 14.71 14.34
N GLY A 482 34.46 14.49 15.50
CA GLY A 482 34.16 15.51 16.50
C GLY A 482 32.71 15.61 16.99
N ALA A 483 31.75 14.87 16.41
CA ALA A 483 30.37 14.84 16.91
C ALA A 483 30.22 13.97 18.19
N ALA A 484 29.24 14.31 19.03
CA ALA A 484 29.14 13.86 20.43
C ALA A 484 28.60 12.42 20.66
N GLY A 485 28.67 11.53 19.67
CA GLY A 485 28.30 10.12 19.79
C GLY A 485 27.38 9.63 18.65
N PRO A 486 27.12 8.32 18.60
CA PRO A 486 26.24 7.72 17.61
C PRO A 486 24.76 8.06 17.81
N TYR A 487 24.07 8.26 16.69
CA TYR A 487 22.64 8.43 16.65
C TYR A 487 22.02 7.18 16.02
N LEU A 488 20.93 6.70 16.62
CA LEU A 488 20.02 5.78 15.94
C LEU A 488 18.94 6.65 15.28
N ILE A 489 18.91 6.64 13.95
CA ILE A 489 17.83 7.27 13.16
C ILE A 489 16.86 6.15 12.80
N LEU A 490 15.68 6.20 13.40
CA LEU A 490 14.59 5.30 13.05
C LEU A 490 13.83 5.96 11.90
N GLY A 491 13.74 5.28 10.76
CA GLY A 491 12.84 5.64 9.67
C GLY A 491 11.37 5.47 10.10
N ASP A 492 10.46 6.05 9.32
CA ASP A 492 9.11 6.42 9.76
C ASP A 492 8.25 5.27 10.35
N TYR A 493 7.37 5.66 11.29
CA TYR A 493 6.25 4.92 11.90
C TYR A 493 6.58 3.84 12.96
N LEU A 494 6.92 4.30 14.17
CA LEU A 494 6.75 3.50 15.40
C LEU A 494 5.38 3.78 16.03
N ASP A 495 4.62 2.74 16.37
CA ASP A 495 3.37 2.85 17.14
C ASP A 495 3.69 3.28 18.57
N LEU A 496 3.52 4.57 18.86
CA LEU A 496 3.86 5.16 20.16
C LEU A 496 3.03 4.61 21.33
N THR A 497 2.01 3.79 21.08
CA THR A 497 1.27 3.07 22.13
C THR A 497 1.99 1.80 22.59
N LEU A 498 2.94 1.30 21.79
CA LEU A 498 3.79 0.17 22.13
C LEU A 498 5.07 0.64 22.83
N GLU A 499 5.46 -0.08 23.90
CA GLU A 499 6.75 0.16 24.56
C GLU A 499 7.86 -0.52 23.75
N TYR A 500 8.69 0.29 23.10
CA TYR A 500 9.89 -0.18 22.42
C TYR A 500 11.10 -0.11 23.34
N ALA A 501 11.95 -1.13 23.30
CA ALA A 501 13.24 -1.13 23.96
C ALA A 501 14.33 -1.72 23.08
N LEU A 502 15.53 -1.17 23.17
CA LEU A 502 16.74 -1.83 22.68
C LEU A 502 17.27 -2.71 23.81
N GLU A 503 17.13 -4.02 23.71
CA GLU A 503 17.66 -4.99 24.68
C GLU A 503 18.92 -5.63 24.13
N LYS A 504 20.03 -5.60 24.87
CA LYS A 504 21.25 -6.28 24.45
C LYS A 504 21.01 -7.79 24.35
N GLU A 505 21.58 -8.48 23.37
CA GLU A 505 21.31 -9.91 23.12
C GLU A 505 21.58 -10.81 24.33
N ASP A 506 22.54 -10.42 25.19
CA ASP A 506 22.87 -11.09 26.44
C ASP A 506 21.96 -10.72 27.63
N GLY A 507 20.97 -9.84 27.40
CA GLY A 507 20.04 -9.31 28.38
C GLY A 507 20.68 -8.38 29.42
N SER A 508 21.94 -7.96 29.23
CA SER A 508 22.66 -7.18 30.24
C SER A 508 22.28 -5.70 30.27
N GLU A 509 21.69 -5.19 29.19
CA GLU A 509 21.26 -3.80 29.05
C GLU A 509 19.95 -3.68 28.30
N THR A 510 19.15 -2.69 28.70
CA THR A 510 17.90 -2.37 28.04
C THR A 510 17.75 -0.85 28.01
N LEU A 511 17.63 -0.26 26.83
CA LEU A 511 17.31 1.15 26.65
C LEU A 511 15.85 1.26 26.20
N ALA A 512 14.98 1.71 27.10
CA ALA A 512 13.61 2.05 26.75
C ALA A 512 13.60 3.25 25.78
N LEU A 513 12.95 3.08 24.63
CA LEU A 513 12.74 4.14 23.65
C LEU A 513 11.46 4.88 24.03
N THR A 514 11.59 5.87 24.92
CA THR A 514 10.43 6.66 25.35
C THR A 514 10.02 7.67 24.26
N PRO A 515 8.71 7.98 24.11
CA PRO A 515 8.21 8.97 23.15
C PRO A 515 8.88 10.35 23.22
N THR A 516 9.40 10.75 24.39
CA THR A 516 10.14 12.02 24.56
C THR A 516 11.47 12.09 23.79
N ASN A 517 11.96 10.96 23.28
CA ASN A 517 13.15 10.90 22.42
C ASN A 517 12.82 11.29 20.96
N PHE A 518 11.54 11.49 20.62
CA PHE A 518 11.08 11.84 19.28
C PHE A 518 10.49 13.27 19.34
N THR A 519 11.07 14.21 18.60
CA THR A 519 10.88 15.66 18.85
C THR A 519 9.71 16.32 18.11
N SER A 520 8.82 15.55 17.44
CA SER A 520 7.66 16.11 16.76
C SER A 520 6.42 15.20 16.91
N HIS A 521 5.26 15.81 17.14
CA HIS A 521 4.00 15.09 17.39
C HIS A 521 3.22 14.69 16.12
N GLN A 522 3.73 14.94 14.91
CA GLN A 522 2.94 14.68 13.68
C GLN A 522 3.72 14.17 12.45
N MET A 523 5.01 13.86 12.55
CA MET A 523 5.74 12.96 11.64
C MET A 523 6.90 12.36 12.44
N VAL A 524 7.03 11.03 12.50
CA VAL A 524 7.94 10.37 13.45
C VAL A 524 9.15 9.77 12.73
N GLY A 525 10.05 10.66 12.32
CA GLY A 525 11.48 10.40 12.38
C GLY A 525 12.03 11.01 13.67
N GLY A 526 12.77 10.26 14.47
CA GLY A 526 13.46 10.79 15.65
C GLY A 526 14.84 10.19 15.82
N ASN A 527 15.72 10.96 16.47
CA ASN A 527 17.05 10.50 16.82
C ASN A 527 17.11 10.25 18.33
N THR A 528 17.55 9.07 18.72
CA THR A 528 17.92 8.82 20.12
C THR A 528 19.43 8.68 20.23
N THR A 529 20.00 9.26 21.28
CA THR A 529 21.41 9.07 21.59
C THR A 529 21.58 7.75 22.31
N LEU A 530 22.49 6.91 21.82
CA LEU A 530 22.82 5.63 22.46
C LEU A 530 23.78 5.82 23.65
N THR A 531 23.69 6.97 24.32
CA THR A 531 24.62 7.35 25.39
C THR A 531 24.33 6.52 26.64
N GLY A 532 25.31 5.72 27.07
CA GLY A 532 25.23 4.90 28.28
C GLY A 532 24.99 3.41 28.02
N LEU A 533 24.81 3.00 26.76
CA LEU A 533 24.86 1.60 26.36
C LEU A 533 26.31 1.16 26.18
N THR A 534 26.64 -0.06 26.59
CA THR A 534 27.90 -0.73 26.28
C THR A 534 27.82 -1.43 24.93
N GLU A 535 28.96 -1.55 24.27
CA GLU A 535 29.07 -2.17 22.96
C GLU A 535 28.56 -3.62 22.95
N GLY A 536 27.75 -3.97 21.95
CA GLY A 536 27.28 -5.32 21.68
C GLY A 536 26.01 -5.34 20.80
N PRO A 537 25.53 -6.54 20.45
CA PRO A 537 24.28 -6.71 19.69
C PRO A 537 23.06 -6.35 20.54
N PHE A 538 22.08 -5.68 19.95
CA PHE A 538 20.82 -5.28 20.58
C PHE A 538 19.64 -5.78 19.76
N HIS A 539 18.51 -6.05 20.38
CA HIS A 539 17.24 -6.41 19.76
C HIS A 539 16.26 -5.26 19.98
N LEU A 540 15.44 -4.94 18.96
CA LEU A 540 14.27 -4.10 19.19
C LEU A 540 13.17 -5.00 19.78
N GLN A 541 12.89 -4.83 21.06
CA GLN A 541 11.81 -5.50 21.75
C GLN A 541 10.57 -4.61 21.74
N VAL A 542 9.41 -5.23 21.50
CA VAL A 542 8.08 -4.63 21.62
C VAL A 542 7.37 -5.38 22.74
N ASP A 543 6.84 -4.70 23.75
CA ASP A 543 6.42 -5.31 25.04
C ASP A 543 5.18 -6.24 25.00
N GLU A 544 4.71 -6.70 23.85
CA GLU A 544 3.72 -7.78 23.80
C GLU A 544 4.41 -9.15 23.85
N ALA A 545 4.60 -9.65 25.07
CA ALA A 545 4.98 -11.03 25.37
C ALA A 545 6.33 -11.51 24.79
N SER A 546 7.42 -10.81 25.13
CA SER A 546 8.80 -11.35 25.18
C SER A 546 9.33 -12.04 23.93
N THR A 547 8.67 -11.89 22.78
CA THR A 547 9.09 -12.49 21.51
C THR A 547 9.80 -11.38 20.75
N PRO A 548 11.11 -11.48 20.48
CA PRO A 548 11.82 -10.47 19.70
C PRO A 548 11.11 -10.32 18.35
N VAL A 549 10.61 -9.12 18.04
CA VAL A 549 9.97 -8.86 16.75
C VAL A 549 11.05 -8.71 15.67
N PHE A 550 12.23 -8.20 16.06
CA PHE A 550 13.42 -8.14 15.21
C PHE A 550 14.71 -8.31 16.05
N THR A 551 15.58 -9.22 15.62
CA THR A 551 16.98 -9.31 16.06
C THR A 551 17.81 -8.38 15.18
N PHE A 552 18.39 -7.30 15.72
CA PHE A 552 19.45 -6.60 14.97
C PHE A 552 20.72 -7.42 15.11
N GLU A 553 21.03 -8.24 14.11
CA GLU A 553 22.31 -8.94 14.17
C GLU A 553 23.48 -7.98 14.01
N PHE A 554 23.37 -6.85 13.28
CA PHE A 554 24.45 -5.84 13.25
C PHE A 554 23.98 -4.41 12.92
N ALA A 555 23.95 -3.52 13.91
CA ALA A 555 24.07 -2.07 13.72
C ALA A 555 25.56 -1.68 13.69
N THR A 556 26.35 -2.24 12.77
CA THR A 556 27.77 -1.85 12.63
C THR A 556 27.91 -0.70 11.64
N GLY A 557 27.52 0.49 12.09
CA GLY A 557 27.87 1.77 11.45
C GLY A 557 28.16 2.89 12.44
N ILE A 558 28.31 2.56 13.72
CA ILE A 558 28.63 3.48 14.80
C ILE A 558 30.14 3.44 15.09
N GLY A 559 30.81 4.60 15.06
CA GLY A 559 32.27 4.73 14.96
C GLY A 559 33.15 4.24 16.14
N TYR A 560 34.21 3.51 15.77
CA TYR A 560 35.51 3.17 16.40
C TYR A 560 35.57 2.42 17.75
N PRO A 561 36.49 1.43 17.91
CA PRO A 561 36.95 0.33 17.06
C PRO A 561 36.47 -1.06 17.57
N ILE A 562 36.72 -2.14 16.83
CA ILE A 562 36.89 -3.46 17.46
C ILE A 562 38.06 -3.32 18.45
N VAL A 563 37.77 -3.24 19.74
CA VAL A 563 38.77 -3.47 20.79
C VAL A 563 38.47 -4.82 21.41
N CYS A 564 39.40 -5.75 21.18
CA CYS A 564 39.39 -7.07 21.77
C CYS A 564 39.28 -6.95 23.30
N ASP A 565 38.24 -7.55 23.88
CA ASP A 565 38.28 -7.89 25.30
C ASP A 565 39.28 -9.03 25.54
N SER A 566 39.76 -9.13 26.77
CA SER A 566 40.84 -10.03 27.16
C SER A 566 40.38 -11.45 27.51
N ALA A 567 39.21 -11.92 27.07
CA ALA A 567 38.62 -13.15 27.63
C ALA A 567 38.14 -14.24 26.66
N GLU A 568 38.04 -14.02 25.36
CA GLU A 568 37.61 -15.06 24.39
C GLU A 568 38.67 -15.32 23.29
N PRO A 569 38.68 -16.51 22.64
CA PRO A 569 39.90 -17.10 22.12
C PRO A 569 40.39 -16.38 20.86
N VAL A 570 41.56 -15.75 21.03
CA VAL A 570 42.54 -15.36 20.00
C VAL A 570 42.36 -16.12 18.68
N ILE A 571 41.78 -15.44 17.69
CA ILE A 571 41.89 -15.86 16.30
C ILE A 571 43.28 -15.40 15.83
N HIS A 572 44.27 -16.26 16.06
CA HIS A 572 45.66 -16.23 15.57
C HIS A 572 46.52 -14.94 15.74
N GLY A 573 47.26 -14.89 16.86
CA GLY A 573 48.59 -14.25 16.97
C GLY A 573 48.64 -12.86 17.60
N ASP A 574 49.67 -12.61 18.44
CA ASP A 574 49.96 -11.37 19.19
C ASP A 574 50.25 -10.14 18.29
N ARG A 575 49.33 -9.73 17.41
CA ARG A 575 49.44 -8.50 16.63
C ARG A 575 48.48 -7.44 17.18
N ASP A 576 49.05 -6.41 17.79
CA ASP A 576 48.33 -5.16 18.10
C ASP A 576 47.93 -4.50 16.78
N ILE A 577 46.68 -4.68 16.35
CA ILE A 577 46.12 -3.99 15.19
C ILE A 577 45.91 -2.52 15.59
N ARG A 578 46.71 -1.60 15.02
CA ARG A 578 46.51 -0.15 15.20
C ARG A 578 45.48 0.35 14.20
N LEU A 579 44.30 0.69 14.70
CA LEU A 579 43.11 1.03 13.90
C LEU A 579 42.96 2.53 13.56
N GLU A 580 43.89 3.38 13.99
CA GLU A 580 43.87 4.81 13.61
C GLU A 580 44.14 4.97 12.11
N GLY A 581 43.09 5.30 11.34
CA GLY A 581 43.17 5.58 9.90
C GLY A 581 42.78 4.44 8.95
N SER A 582 42.27 3.30 9.46
CA SER A 582 41.80 2.21 8.59
C SER A 582 40.44 2.55 7.95
N GLN A 583 40.35 2.53 6.61
CA GLN A 583 39.08 2.57 5.89
C GLN A 583 38.51 1.15 5.78
N ARG A 584 37.18 1.02 5.89
CA ARG A 584 36.45 -0.25 5.87
C ARG A 584 35.22 -0.13 4.98
N GLN A 585 34.87 -1.24 4.33
CA GLN A 585 33.61 -1.38 3.61
C GLN A 585 33.06 -2.80 3.80
N ALA A 586 31.74 -2.95 3.68
CA ALA A 586 31.08 -4.25 3.71
C ALA A 586 29.94 -4.32 2.69
N VAL A 587 29.64 -5.52 2.20
CA VAL A 587 28.57 -5.78 1.22
C VAL A 587 27.88 -7.11 1.51
N TYR A 588 26.55 -7.15 1.37
CA TYR A 588 25.73 -8.37 1.54
C TYR A 588 25.48 -9.06 0.21
N THR A 589 25.75 -10.35 0.17
CA THR A 589 25.52 -11.24 -0.98
C THR A 589 24.06 -11.69 -1.08
N PRO A 590 23.60 -12.06 -2.29
CA PRO A 590 22.30 -12.72 -2.47
C PRO A 590 22.17 -14.07 -1.72
N ASP A 591 23.28 -14.71 -1.33
CA ASP A 591 23.27 -15.94 -0.55
C ASP A 591 23.18 -15.70 0.98
N GLY A 592 23.08 -14.42 1.40
CA GLY A 592 22.89 -14.02 2.79
C GLY A 592 24.19 -13.79 3.57
N ARG A 593 25.36 -13.93 2.93
CA ARG A 593 26.66 -13.66 3.55
C ARG A 593 27.04 -12.20 3.49
N MET A 594 27.75 -11.71 4.50
CA MET A 594 28.36 -10.38 4.48
C MET A 594 29.86 -10.51 4.23
N HIS A 595 30.40 -9.75 3.27
CA HIS A 595 31.84 -9.62 3.07
C HIS A 595 32.30 -8.26 3.58
N ALA A 596 33.42 -8.23 4.30
CA ALA A 596 34.01 -7.00 4.81
C ALA A 596 35.49 -6.92 4.44
N ILE A 597 35.99 -5.72 4.13
CA ILE A 597 37.41 -5.48 3.92
C ILE A 597 37.93 -4.36 4.81
N ALA A 598 39.21 -4.44 5.15
CA ALA A 598 39.95 -3.39 5.82
C ALA A 598 41.36 -3.26 5.24
N ILE A 599 41.87 -2.03 5.29
CA ILE A 599 43.29 -1.77 5.04
C ILE A 599 44.01 -1.82 6.38
N GLU A 600 44.99 -2.70 6.52
CA GLU A 600 45.88 -2.78 7.67
C GLU A 600 47.27 -2.26 7.28
N TYR A 601 47.87 -1.43 8.13
CA TYR A 601 49.27 -1.02 8.01
C TYR A 601 50.08 -1.66 9.13
N ASP A 602 51.06 -2.50 8.78
CA ASP A 602 51.99 -3.07 9.74
C ASP A 602 53.20 -2.13 9.91
N PRO A 603 53.37 -1.44 11.06
CA PRO A 603 54.52 -0.57 11.27
C PRO A 603 55.83 -1.34 11.48
N GLY A 604 55.76 -2.63 11.85
CA GLY A 604 56.92 -3.51 12.02
C GLY A 604 57.50 -4.00 10.69
N VAL A 605 56.68 -4.08 9.66
CA VAL A 605 57.07 -4.36 8.28
C VAL A 605 56.32 -3.36 7.41
N PRO A 606 56.91 -2.22 6.99
CA PRO A 606 56.20 -1.05 6.45
C PRO A 606 55.46 -1.38 5.15
N GLN A 607 54.31 -2.01 5.31
CA GLN A 607 53.52 -2.67 4.31
C GLN A 607 52.06 -2.48 4.68
N TYR A 608 51.26 -2.21 3.67
CA TYR A 608 49.82 -2.21 3.71
C TYR A 608 49.35 -3.59 3.23
N SER A 609 48.40 -4.17 3.94
CA SER A 609 47.70 -5.40 3.57
C SER A 609 46.21 -5.08 3.45
N LEU A 610 45.55 -5.73 2.48
CA LEU A 610 44.09 -5.75 2.44
C LEU A 610 43.64 -7.00 3.19
N ILE A 611 42.92 -6.84 4.29
CA ILE A 611 42.31 -7.98 5.00
C ILE A 611 40.86 -8.08 4.55
N TRP A 612 40.40 -9.31 4.38
CA TRP A 612 39.06 -9.62 3.93
C TRP A 612 38.45 -10.69 4.83
N TRP A 613 37.19 -10.50 5.19
CA TRP A 613 36.40 -11.43 5.99
C TRP A 613 35.07 -11.75 5.31
N THR A 614 34.56 -12.95 5.59
CA THR A 614 33.19 -13.36 5.26
C THR A 614 32.44 -13.75 6.52
N TYR A 615 31.20 -13.28 6.66
CA TYR A 615 30.26 -13.68 7.69
C TYR A 615 29.20 -14.62 7.10
N ASP A 616 29.15 -15.86 7.60
CA ASP A 616 28.17 -16.91 7.25
C ASP A 616 27.70 -17.60 8.54
N GLY A 617 27.13 -16.81 9.47
CA GLY A 617 26.88 -17.23 10.86
C GLY A 617 28.13 -17.23 11.74
N GLY A 618 29.20 -16.57 11.28
CA GLY A 618 30.48 -16.40 11.97
C GLY A 618 31.54 -15.80 11.03
N TRP A 619 32.49 -15.04 11.59
CA TRP A 619 33.55 -14.40 10.81
C TRP A 619 34.68 -15.36 10.45
N THR A 620 34.94 -15.48 9.16
CA THR A 620 36.12 -16.18 8.62
C THR A 620 37.05 -15.16 7.98
N GLU A 621 38.26 -15.00 8.53
CA GLU A 621 39.32 -14.22 7.91
C GLU A 621 39.96 -15.00 6.77
N HIS A 622 40.16 -14.32 5.64
CA HIS A 622 40.83 -14.87 4.49
C HIS A 622 42.26 -14.36 4.40
N ALA A 623 43.14 -15.14 3.79
CA ALA A 623 44.51 -14.70 3.55
C ALA A 623 44.49 -13.41 2.72
N SER A 624 45.28 -12.41 3.14
CA SER A 624 45.33 -11.11 2.46
C SER A 624 45.61 -11.31 0.96
N PRO A 625 44.67 -10.93 0.07
CA PRO A 625 44.85 -11.10 -1.37
C PRO A 625 45.91 -10.13 -1.92
N PHE A 626 46.28 -9.09 -1.15
CA PHE A 626 47.16 -8.04 -1.63
C PHE A 626 48.02 -7.44 -0.51
N MET A 627 49.33 -7.35 -0.75
CA MET A 627 50.29 -6.68 0.13
C MET A 627 51.21 -5.78 -0.70
N THR A 628 51.49 -4.58 -0.18
CA THR A 628 52.30 -3.57 -0.86
C THR A 628 53.03 -2.68 0.14
N THR A 629 54.10 -2.01 -0.28
CA THR A 629 54.76 -0.95 0.53
C THR A 629 54.19 0.44 0.27
N SER A 630 53.38 0.59 -0.78
CA SER A 630 52.68 1.83 -1.12
C SER A 630 51.38 1.97 -0.33
N GLN A 631 50.96 3.19 -0.03
CA GLN A 631 49.73 3.43 0.71
C GLN A 631 48.51 2.99 -0.11
N ILE A 632 47.61 2.25 0.54
CA ILE A 632 46.31 1.89 -0.01
C ILE A 632 45.28 2.88 0.55
N SER A 633 44.35 3.33 -0.29
CA SER A 633 43.22 4.17 0.12
C SER A 633 41.97 3.84 -0.70
N GLU A 634 40.85 4.33 -0.21
CA GLU A 634 39.53 4.32 -0.86
C GLU A 634 39.12 2.93 -1.37
N PRO A 635 39.06 1.93 -0.47
CA PRO A 635 38.62 0.61 -0.87
C PRO A 635 37.12 0.64 -1.20
N THR A 636 36.75 0.14 -2.37
CA THR A 636 35.37 0.02 -2.85
C THR A 636 35.02 -1.45 -3.09
N LEU A 637 33.90 -1.91 -2.55
CA LEU A 637 33.36 -3.27 -2.71
C LEU A 637 32.08 -3.23 -3.53
N THR A 638 31.98 -4.13 -4.50
CA THR A 638 30.74 -4.43 -5.20
C THR A 638 30.66 -5.93 -5.50
N MET A 639 29.53 -6.40 -6.02
CA MET A 639 29.37 -7.79 -6.44
C MET A 639 28.69 -7.88 -7.78
N ASN A 640 29.07 -8.91 -8.53
CA ASN A 640 28.40 -9.22 -9.77
C ASN A 640 27.23 -10.20 -9.55
N GLN A 641 26.43 -10.40 -10.60
CA GLN A 641 25.29 -11.32 -10.59
C GLN A 641 25.66 -12.80 -10.32
N LEU A 642 26.94 -13.16 -10.45
CA LEU A 642 27.45 -14.50 -10.16
C LEU A 642 27.85 -14.68 -8.69
N GLY A 643 27.66 -13.65 -7.85
CA GLY A 643 28.07 -13.66 -6.44
C GLY A 643 29.59 -13.56 -6.26
N GLN A 644 30.33 -13.11 -7.27
CA GLN A 644 31.76 -12.86 -7.14
C GLN A 644 31.98 -11.48 -6.55
N LEU A 645 33.00 -11.38 -5.70
CA LEU A 645 33.33 -10.14 -5.02
C LEU A 645 34.29 -9.32 -5.86
N ASP A 646 33.90 -8.09 -6.15
CA ASP A 646 34.67 -7.15 -6.94
C ASP A 646 35.19 -6.05 -6.03
N MET A 647 36.52 -6.00 -5.89
CA MET A 647 37.22 -5.08 -5.00
C MET A 647 38.04 -4.08 -5.80
N LEU A 648 37.91 -2.81 -5.47
CA LEU A 648 38.70 -1.72 -6.02
C LEU A 648 39.40 -0.98 -4.90
N PHE A 649 40.60 -0.48 -5.15
CA PHE A 649 41.28 0.42 -4.23
C PHE A 649 42.34 1.24 -4.96
N VAL A 650 42.67 2.37 -4.36
CA VAL A 650 43.68 3.29 -4.87
C VAL A 650 45.02 2.99 -4.21
N LEU A 651 46.06 2.90 -5.03
CA LEU A 651 47.44 2.71 -4.62
C LEU A 651 48.22 4.00 -4.87
N GLU A 652 48.64 4.68 -3.81
CA GLU A 652 49.43 5.90 -3.92
C GLU A 652 50.87 5.55 -4.34
N ILE A 653 51.22 5.89 -5.58
CA ILE A 653 52.58 5.66 -6.12
C ILE A 653 53.48 6.85 -5.80
N SER A 654 52.91 8.06 -5.85
CA SER A 654 53.57 9.31 -5.48
C SER A 654 52.51 10.39 -5.21
N PRO A 655 52.86 11.54 -4.62
CA PRO A 655 51.89 12.61 -4.31
C PRO A 655 51.12 13.21 -5.50
N THR A 656 51.44 12.79 -6.74
CA THR A 656 50.81 13.27 -7.97
C THR A 656 50.32 12.12 -8.87
N ARG A 657 50.42 10.86 -8.43
CA ARG A 657 50.11 9.70 -9.26
C ARG A 657 49.65 8.54 -8.42
N ASP A 658 48.46 8.08 -8.75
CA ASP A 658 47.85 6.89 -8.16
C ASP A 658 47.61 5.82 -9.22
N GLN A 659 47.42 4.59 -8.74
CA GLN A 659 46.97 3.46 -9.54
C GLN A 659 45.69 2.91 -8.95
N LEU A 660 44.69 2.67 -9.78
CA LEU A 660 43.50 1.93 -9.39
C LEU A 660 43.79 0.44 -9.57
N ILE A 661 43.66 -0.31 -8.50
CA ILE A 661 43.77 -1.77 -8.51
C ILE A 661 42.37 -2.35 -8.45
N TYR A 662 42.11 -3.32 -9.31
CA TYR A 662 40.87 -4.08 -9.36
C TYR A 662 41.17 -5.56 -9.17
N LEU A 663 40.52 -6.16 -8.18
CA LEU A 663 40.58 -7.58 -7.86
C LEU A 663 39.17 -8.17 -7.92
N ARG A 664 38.99 -9.24 -8.70
CA ARG A 664 37.79 -10.08 -8.63
C ARG A 664 38.12 -11.35 -7.86
N LEU A 665 37.39 -11.63 -6.80
CA LEU A 665 37.51 -12.85 -6.01
C LEU A 665 36.35 -13.80 -6.33
N ASP A 666 36.66 -15.09 -6.44
CA ASP A 666 35.63 -16.13 -6.43
C ASP A 666 35.09 -16.33 -5.00
N SER A 667 34.03 -17.12 -4.87
CA SER A 667 33.39 -17.52 -3.60
C SER A 667 34.35 -18.16 -2.58
N ASP A 668 35.47 -18.72 -3.03
CA ASP A 668 36.52 -19.30 -2.17
C ASP A 668 37.68 -18.34 -1.88
N GLY A 669 37.59 -17.09 -2.36
CA GLY A 669 38.62 -16.08 -2.16
C GLY A 669 39.77 -16.09 -3.16
N THR A 670 39.74 -16.99 -4.13
CA THR A 670 40.77 -17.01 -5.15
C THR A 670 40.65 -15.80 -6.07
N ILE A 671 41.78 -15.13 -6.32
CA ILE A 671 41.83 -14.00 -7.25
C ILE A 671 41.62 -14.54 -8.68
N VAL A 672 40.48 -14.21 -9.27
CA VAL A 672 40.11 -14.58 -10.65
C VAL A 672 40.64 -13.54 -11.64
N ILE A 673 40.61 -12.26 -11.26
CA ILE A 673 41.11 -11.14 -12.06
C ILE A 673 41.94 -10.23 -11.15
N SER A 674 43.10 -9.80 -11.62
CA SER A 674 43.90 -8.74 -11.02
C SER A 674 44.34 -7.80 -12.12
N GLN A 675 43.84 -6.57 -12.10
CA GLN A 675 44.22 -5.54 -13.07
C GLN A 675 44.58 -4.23 -12.41
N LEU A 676 45.39 -3.48 -13.15
CA LEU A 676 45.94 -2.20 -12.73
C LEU A 676 45.62 -1.18 -13.81
N TYR A 677 44.95 -0.11 -13.41
CA TYR A 677 44.74 1.06 -14.22
C TYR A 677 45.60 2.21 -13.69
N ASP A 678 46.51 2.70 -14.54
CA ASP A 678 47.41 3.79 -14.21
C ASP A 678 46.82 5.10 -14.74
N ALA A 679 46.21 5.88 -13.86
CA ALA A 679 45.57 7.14 -14.24
C ALA A 679 46.59 8.24 -14.59
N PHE A 680 47.88 8.03 -14.29
CA PHE A 680 48.96 9.03 -14.37
C PHE A 680 48.70 10.33 -13.58
N GLU A 681 47.65 10.36 -12.75
CA GLU A 681 47.18 11.49 -11.94
C GLU A 681 46.68 10.95 -10.58
N VAL A 682 46.31 11.87 -9.67
CA VAL A 682 45.69 11.52 -8.37
C VAL A 682 44.24 11.09 -8.60
N ILE A 683 43.83 10.00 -7.97
CA ILE A 683 42.47 9.43 -8.00
C ILE A 683 41.81 9.71 -6.65
N ARG A 684 40.53 10.09 -6.65
CA ARG A 684 39.73 10.22 -5.41
C ARG A 684 38.33 9.65 -5.61
N ASN A 685 37.73 9.18 -4.52
CA ASN A 685 36.34 8.75 -4.43
C ASN A 685 35.89 7.82 -5.58
N PRO A 686 36.58 6.69 -5.84
CA PRO A 686 36.13 5.73 -6.84
C PRO A 686 34.83 5.06 -6.40
N VAL A 687 33.80 5.18 -7.22
CA VAL A 687 32.58 4.38 -7.13
C VAL A 687 32.50 3.41 -8.28
N ALA A 688 31.94 2.23 -8.03
CA ALA A 688 31.90 1.18 -9.01
C ALA A 688 30.60 0.40 -8.99
N GLY A 689 30.16 -0.03 -10.16
CA GLY A 689 28.98 -0.86 -10.34
C GLY A 689 29.15 -1.80 -11.52
N ILE A 690 28.39 -2.89 -11.52
CA ILE A 690 28.49 -3.96 -12.52
C ILE A 690 27.16 -4.11 -13.21
N THR A 691 27.17 -3.96 -14.53
CA THR A 691 26.01 -4.14 -15.41
C THR A 691 25.72 -5.62 -15.64
N ASP A 692 24.53 -5.92 -16.16
CA ASP A 692 24.08 -7.29 -16.43
C ASP A 692 24.92 -8.03 -17.46
N ASP A 693 25.57 -7.31 -18.37
CA ASP A 693 26.56 -7.86 -19.29
C ASP A 693 27.89 -8.27 -18.61
N GLY A 694 28.04 -7.96 -17.32
CA GLY A 694 29.18 -8.30 -16.49
C GLY A 694 30.34 -7.30 -16.53
N ASN A 695 30.15 -6.16 -17.21
CA ASN A 695 31.17 -5.11 -17.29
C ASN A 695 31.22 -4.32 -15.97
N LEU A 696 32.43 -4.06 -15.49
CA LEU A 696 32.64 -3.22 -14.32
C LEU A 696 32.84 -1.78 -14.77
N HIS A 697 31.96 -0.90 -14.31
CA HIS A 697 32.04 0.53 -14.52
C HIS A 697 32.61 1.19 -13.27
N VAL A 698 33.65 2.00 -13.43
CA VAL A 698 34.29 2.75 -12.35
C VAL A 698 34.29 4.22 -12.69
N ILE A 699 33.79 5.03 -11.77
CA ILE A 699 33.74 6.48 -11.89
C ILE A 699 34.52 7.07 -10.73
N MET A 700 35.45 7.97 -11.02
CA MET A 700 36.36 8.51 -10.02
C MET A 700 36.70 9.97 -10.32
N GLU A 701 37.05 10.73 -9.29
CA GLU A 701 37.61 12.07 -9.48
C GLU A 701 39.07 11.97 -9.93
N ARG A 702 39.45 12.78 -10.93
CA ARG A 702 40.84 12.85 -11.42
C ARG A 702 41.44 14.23 -11.21
N GLY A 703 42.68 14.27 -10.68
CA GLY A 703 43.56 15.44 -10.72
C GLY A 703 44.10 15.90 -9.37
N ALA A 704 45.15 16.74 -9.42
CA ALA A 704 45.88 17.19 -8.22
C ALA A 704 45.08 18.11 -7.27
N ALA A 705 43.96 18.68 -7.73
CA ALA A 705 43.05 19.49 -6.93
C ALA A 705 41.63 18.91 -6.99
N PRO A 706 40.87 18.88 -5.87
CA PRO A 706 39.50 18.36 -5.85
C PRO A 706 38.58 19.10 -6.83
N GLY A 707 37.84 18.32 -7.63
CA GLY A 707 36.91 18.84 -8.64
C GLY A 707 37.60 19.38 -9.90
N ASN A 708 38.46 18.59 -10.52
CA ASN A 708 38.91 18.90 -11.88
C ASN A 708 38.06 18.15 -12.92
N ASP A 709 37.81 16.86 -12.70
CA ASP A 709 37.05 16.05 -13.64
C ASP A 709 36.56 14.72 -13.04
N LEU A 710 35.52 14.12 -13.63
CA LEU A 710 35.17 12.71 -13.42
C LEU A 710 35.71 11.86 -14.58
N LEU A 711 36.29 10.71 -14.25
CA LEU A 711 36.79 9.73 -15.21
C LEU A 711 35.95 8.47 -15.13
N HIS A 712 35.29 8.11 -16.23
CA HIS A 712 34.63 6.81 -16.38
C HIS A 712 35.58 5.82 -17.08
N VAL A 713 35.94 4.74 -16.40
CA VAL A 713 36.60 3.57 -16.99
C VAL A 713 35.69 2.36 -16.90
N GLU A 714 35.72 1.54 -17.94
CA GLU A 714 34.96 0.30 -18.04
C GLU A 714 35.93 -0.86 -18.18
N HIS A 715 35.65 -1.96 -17.49
CA HIS A 715 36.40 -3.22 -17.59
C HIS A 715 35.50 -4.32 -18.12
N ASP A 716 35.83 -4.83 -19.31
CA ASP A 716 35.06 -5.84 -20.05
C ASP A 716 35.38 -7.30 -19.64
N GLY A 717 35.97 -7.49 -18.47
CA GLY A 717 36.55 -8.76 -18.03
C GLY A 717 37.98 -9.02 -18.55
N SER A 718 38.47 -8.27 -19.53
CA SER A 718 39.80 -8.45 -20.13
C SER A 718 40.73 -7.25 -20.01
N SER A 719 40.22 -6.02 -20.04
CA SER A 719 41.02 -4.80 -19.90
C SER A 719 40.18 -3.58 -19.52
N PHE A 720 40.81 -2.59 -18.88
CA PHE A 720 40.19 -1.27 -18.71
C PHE A 720 40.22 -0.45 -20.00
N SER A 721 39.11 0.20 -20.32
CA SER A 721 38.97 1.18 -21.38
C SER A 721 38.42 2.50 -20.82
N VAL A 722 38.86 3.63 -21.36
CA VAL A 722 38.34 4.95 -20.97
C VAL A 722 37.15 5.26 -21.87
N ILE A 723 35.96 5.37 -21.29
CA ILE A 723 34.71 5.54 -22.03
C ILE A 723 34.44 7.01 -22.31
N GLY A 724 34.72 7.89 -21.35
CA GLY A 724 34.52 9.32 -21.50
C GLY A 724 34.46 10.03 -20.16
N ASN A 725 34.22 11.33 -20.23
CA ASN A 725 34.01 12.18 -19.08
C ASN A 725 32.49 12.44 -18.95
N PRO A 726 31.84 12.01 -17.84
CA PRO A 726 30.40 12.22 -17.64
C PRO A 726 30.03 13.69 -17.41
N THR A 727 31.01 14.55 -17.14
CA THR A 727 30.77 15.95 -16.79
C THR A 727 31.44 16.88 -17.80
N THR A 728 30.87 18.05 -18.05
CA THR A 728 31.51 19.06 -18.92
C THR A 728 31.91 20.33 -18.18
N ASN A 729 31.47 20.53 -16.93
CA ASN A 729 31.75 21.70 -16.08
C ASN A 729 31.50 21.41 -14.58
N GLY A 730 32.06 22.22 -13.68
CA GLY A 730 31.49 22.39 -12.32
C GLY A 730 32.31 21.92 -11.12
N SER A 731 33.52 21.38 -11.31
CA SER A 731 34.31 20.79 -10.22
C SER A 731 33.55 19.69 -9.46
N PRO A 732 33.21 18.58 -10.13
CA PRO A 732 32.41 17.49 -9.55
C PRO A 732 33.14 16.85 -8.37
N ARG A 733 32.39 16.47 -7.34
CA ARG A 733 32.88 15.85 -6.10
C ARG A 733 31.90 14.81 -5.59
N ASN A 734 32.44 13.82 -4.88
CA ASN A 734 31.69 12.79 -4.18
C ASN A 734 30.68 12.09 -5.10
N PRO A 735 31.13 11.44 -6.19
CA PRO A 735 30.22 10.69 -7.03
C PRO A 735 29.59 9.53 -6.25
N ASP A 736 28.35 9.18 -6.56
CA ASP A 736 27.73 7.90 -6.21
C ASP A 736 27.07 7.28 -7.44
N LEU A 737 27.01 5.96 -7.49
CA LEU A 737 26.66 5.20 -8.68
C LEU A 737 25.70 4.06 -8.34
N ALA A 738 24.53 4.06 -8.98
CA ALA A 738 23.59 2.95 -8.95
C ALA A 738 23.55 2.25 -10.31
N VAL A 739 23.45 0.93 -10.29
CA VAL A 739 23.35 0.11 -11.51
C VAL A 739 22.10 -0.75 -11.45
N MET A 740 21.38 -0.77 -12.56
CA MET A 740 20.23 -1.64 -12.77
C MET A 740 20.19 -2.05 -14.24
N ASN A 741 20.21 -3.35 -14.48
CA ASN A 741 20.34 -3.91 -15.82
C ASN A 741 21.61 -3.38 -16.53
N ASP A 742 21.47 -2.87 -17.74
CA ASP A 742 22.54 -2.21 -18.50
C ASP A 742 22.53 -0.67 -18.36
N ARG A 743 21.83 -0.14 -17.34
CA ARG A 743 21.70 1.30 -17.08
C ARG A 743 22.49 1.71 -15.84
N LEU A 744 23.26 2.79 -15.96
CA LEU A 744 23.94 3.41 -14.83
C LEU A 744 23.36 4.78 -14.54
N GLU A 745 23.09 5.04 -13.26
CA GLU A 745 22.68 6.34 -12.75
C GLU A 745 23.82 6.89 -11.88
N LEU A 746 24.42 7.98 -12.33
CA LEU A 746 25.51 8.65 -11.62
C LEU A 746 24.97 9.95 -11.01
N VAL A 747 25.26 10.16 -9.73
CA VAL A 747 25.04 11.45 -9.06
C VAL A 747 26.33 12.02 -8.51
N TRP A 748 26.46 13.34 -8.46
CA TRP A 748 27.60 14.03 -7.87
C TRP A 748 27.23 15.42 -7.38
N VAL A 749 28.10 16.03 -6.59
CA VAL A 749 27.99 17.43 -6.18
C VAL A 749 28.91 18.29 -7.02
N SER A 750 28.41 19.39 -7.57
CA SER A 750 29.22 20.42 -8.22
C SER A 750 28.97 21.80 -7.62
N ASN A 751 29.89 22.74 -7.83
CA ASN A 751 29.66 24.12 -7.45
C ASN A 751 28.73 24.76 -8.47
N SER A 752 27.60 25.31 -8.01
CA SER A 752 26.71 26.06 -8.89
C SER A 752 27.36 27.37 -9.36
N ALA A 753 26.76 28.01 -10.36
CA ALA A 753 27.16 29.37 -10.77
C ALA A 753 26.92 30.43 -9.69
N ILE A 754 26.14 30.11 -8.65
CA ILE A 754 25.86 31.01 -7.53
C ILE A 754 26.87 30.74 -6.41
N PRO A 755 27.71 31.73 -6.02
CA PRO A 755 28.72 31.54 -4.99
C PRO A 755 28.12 31.02 -3.67
N GLY A 756 28.67 29.90 -3.17
CA GLY A 756 28.26 29.28 -1.91
C GLY A 756 27.14 28.25 -2.04
N ILE A 757 26.49 28.13 -3.21
CA ILE A 757 25.48 27.09 -3.47
C ILE A 757 26.15 25.93 -4.21
N GLN A 758 25.95 24.73 -3.68
CA GLN A 758 26.27 23.47 -4.35
C GLN A 758 25.01 22.94 -5.04
N GLN A 759 25.22 22.24 -6.14
CA GLN A 759 24.16 21.58 -6.88
C GLN A 759 24.45 20.08 -6.93
N MET A 760 23.41 19.29 -6.72
CA MET A 760 23.45 17.85 -6.97
C MET A 760 23.03 17.66 -8.42
N GLU A 761 23.89 17.01 -9.19
CA GLU A 761 23.64 16.70 -10.60
C GLU A 761 23.51 15.19 -10.77
N ARG A 762 22.72 14.78 -11.75
CA ARG A 762 22.60 13.39 -12.21
C ARG A 762 22.93 13.28 -13.69
N THR A 763 23.46 12.13 -14.12
CA THR A 763 23.47 11.73 -15.53
C THR A 763 23.30 10.23 -15.65
N ARG A 764 22.79 9.80 -16.81
CA ARG A 764 22.55 8.40 -17.15
C ARG A 764 23.53 7.91 -18.17
N TYR A 765 23.99 6.68 -18.02
CA TYR A 765 24.69 5.98 -19.07
C TYR A 765 23.77 4.92 -19.66
N GLU A 766 23.40 5.11 -20.92
CA GLU A 766 22.63 4.15 -21.70
C GLU A 766 23.32 3.93 -23.04
N SER A 767 23.38 2.67 -23.49
CA SER A 767 23.69 2.33 -24.88
C SER A 767 25.02 2.87 -25.44
N SER A 768 26.03 3.07 -24.58
CA SER A 768 27.43 3.51 -24.85
C SER A 768 27.79 4.98 -24.57
N ALA A 769 26.87 5.83 -24.13
CA ALA A 769 27.16 7.24 -23.85
C ALA A 769 26.46 7.77 -22.59
N TRP A 770 27.06 8.79 -21.99
CA TRP A 770 26.44 9.57 -20.93
C TRP A 770 25.45 10.59 -21.52
N ASP A 771 24.30 10.73 -20.88
CA ASP A 771 23.33 11.78 -21.13
C ASP A 771 23.85 13.16 -20.67
N THR A 772 23.10 14.19 -21.04
CA THR A 772 23.42 15.54 -20.56
C THR A 772 23.11 15.62 -19.06
N PRO A 773 24.05 16.10 -18.21
CA PRO A 773 23.79 16.27 -16.79
C PRO A 773 22.54 17.11 -16.50
N GLU A 774 21.73 16.65 -15.55
CA GLU A 774 20.53 17.31 -15.05
C GLU A 774 20.73 17.72 -13.58
N ILE A 775 20.21 18.88 -13.18
CA ILE A 775 20.26 19.34 -11.79
C ILE A 775 19.11 18.68 -11.02
N VAL A 776 19.44 17.87 -10.02
CA VAL A 776 18.49 17.24 -9.09
C VAL A 776 18.10 18.22 -7.99
N ASN A 777 19.08 18.95 -7.43
CA ASN A 777 18.82 19.88 -6.34
C ASN A 777 19.88 20.99 -6.21
N LEU A 778 19.51 22.07 -5.49
CA LEU A 778 20.34 23.22 -5.14
C LEU A 778 20.28 23.47 -3.63
N ALA A 779 21.41 23.36 -2.93
CA ALA A 779 21.47 23.63 -1.49
C ALA A 779 22.82 24.23 -1.05
N LEU A 780 22.83 24.80 0.16
CA LEU A 780 24.06 25.24 0.83
C LEU A 780 24.68 24.03 1.52
N GLY A 781 25.80 23.50 1.00
CA GLY A 781 26.53 22.43 1.67
C GLY A 781 25.98 21.02 1.42
N ILE A 782 25.82 20.61 0.16
CA ILE A 782 25.50 19.21 -0.15
C ILE A 782 26.74 18.35 0.12
N SER A 783 26.65 17.46 1.08
CA SER A 783 27.63 16.41 1.35
C SER A 783 27.02 15.05 1.03
N SER A 784 27.86 14.13 0.53
CA SER A 784 27.52 12.71 0.35
C SER A 784 26.20 12.46 -0.41
N PRO A 785 26.11 12.82 -1.71
CA PRO A 785 24.96 12.40 -2.50
C PRO A 785 24.94 10.87 -2.57
N SER A 786 23.74 10.30 -2.61
CA SER A 786 23.56 8.87 -2.82
C SER A 786 22.43 8.59 -3.80
N VAL A 787 22.57 7.48 -4.52
CA VAL A 787 21.58 7.01 -5.48
C VAL A 787 21.36 5.50 -5.32
N ALA A 788 20.10 5.09 -5.38
CA ALA A 788 19.68 3.69 -5.38
C ALA A 788 18.55 3.48 -6.39
N TRP A 789 18.28 2.23 -6.76
CA TRP A 789 17.09 1.87 -7.52
C TRP A 789 16.04 1.27 -6.58
N ASP A 790 14.77 1.61 -6.77
CA ASP A 790 13.66 0.92 -6.11
C ASP A 790 13.22 -0.34 -6.87
N GLY A 791 12.22 -1.04 -6.33
CA GLY A 791 11.66 -2.26 -6.93
C GLY A 791 10.92 -2.04 -8.25
N ASP A 792 10.58 -0.79 -8.57
CA ASP A 792 9.83 -0.37 -9.76
C ASP A 792 10.75 0.26 -10.84
N GLU A 793 12.07 0.07 -10.69
CA GLU A 793 13.09 0.59 -11.59
C GLU A 793 13.19 2.13 -11.65
N GLN A 794 12.79 2.83 -10.57
CA GLN A 794 12.99 4.26 -10.40
C GLN A 794 14.23 4.55 -9.55
N ALA A 795 14.95 5.61 -9.92
CA ALA A 795 16.09 6.07 -9.13
C ALA A 795 15.59 6.88 -7.92
N LEU A 796 16.07 6.51 -6.74
CA LEU A 796 15.91 7.22 -5.49
C LEU A 796 17.19 8.02 -5.21
N TYR A 797 17.02 9.31 -4.91
CA TYR A 797 18.13 10.21 -4.61
C TYR A 797 18.09 10.64 -3.15
N ALA A 798 19.22 10.55 -2.46
CA ALA A 798 19.39 11.03 -1.10
C ALA A 798 20.64 11.94 -1.01
N TRP A 799 20.64 12.88 -0.09
CA TRP A 799 21.82 13.71 0.21
C TRP A 799 21.75 14.29 1.61
N ILE A 800 22.89 14.71 2.13
CA ILE A 800 23.00 15.42 3.41
C ILE A 800 23.24 16.90 3.12
N VAL A 801 22.53 17.76 3.84
CA VAL A 801 22.80 19.21 3.85
C VAL A 801 23.59 19.55 5.11
N ASP A 802 24.91 19.72 4.95
CA ASP A 802 25.76 20.20 6.03
C ASP A 802 25.73 21.74 6.10
N ASN A 803 25.06 22.24 7.13
CA ASN A 803 24.85 23.67 7.33
C ASN A 803 25.98 24.35 8.15
N GLN A 804 27.16 23.73 8.30
CA GLN A 804 28.31 24.32 9.00
C GLN A 804 28.72 25.71 8.48
N ALA A 805 28.34 26.07 7.25
CA ALA A 805 28.57 27.41 6.69
C ALA A 805 27.76 28.53 7.37
N LEU A 806 26.67 28.21 8.07
CA LEU A 806 25.86 29.17 8.83
C LEU A 806 26.31 29.21 10.30
N ASN A 807 27.32 30.03 10.60
CA ASN A 807 27.82 30.26 11.96
C ASN A 807 26.67 30.48 12.98
N GLY A 808 26.46 29.51 13.87
CA GLY A 808 25.61 29.64 15.06
C GLY A 808 24.28 28.86 15.05
N ILE A 809 23.99 28.07 14.03
CA ILE A 809 22.83 27.16 14.01
C ILE A 809 23.35 25.71 14.16
N PRO A 810 22.80 24.88 15.07
CA PRO A 810 23.18 23.47 15.16
C PRO A 810 22.92 22.76 13.82
N PRO A 811 23.76 21.79 13.43
CA PRO A 811 23.61 21.07 12.17
C PRO A 811 22.21 20.43 12.12
N LEU A 812 21.42 20.87 11.16
CA LEU A 812 20.15 20.24 10.79
C LEU A 812 20.47 19.30 9.65
N VAL A 813 20.59 18.01 9.98
CA VAL A 813 20.65 16.95 8.97
C VAL A 813 19.25 16.78 8.41
N TYR A 814 19.04 17.24 7.18
CA TYR A 814 17.85 16.92 6.40
C TYR A 814 18.23 15.84 5.41
N THR A 815 17.61 14.67 5.55
CA THR A 815 17.56 13.67 4.49
C THR A 815 16.28 13.93 3.70
N GLN A 816 16.41 14.19 2.40
CA GLN A 816 15.26 14.24 1.51
C GLN A 816 15.45 13.14 0.48
N ILE A 817 14.47 12.24 0.40
CA ILE A 817 14.39 11.22 -0.63
C ILE A 817 13.47 11.80 -1.71
N ARG A 818 13.89 11.71 -2.97
CA ARG A 818 13.02 12.04 -4.10
C ARG A 818 13.01 10.90 -5.11
N THR A 819 11.84 10.65 -5.65
CA THR A 819 11.70 9.81 -6.85
C THR A 819 12.04 10.63 -8.10
N GLU A 820 12.30 9.93 -9.21
CA GLU A 820 12.49 10.55 -10.51
C GLU A 820 11.31 11.45 -10.92
N ALA A 821 10.08 11.03 -10.60
CA ALA A 821 8.86 11.77 -10.95
C ALA A 821 8.75 13.12 -10.21
N GLU A 822 9.20 13.18 -8.96
CA GLU A 822 9.17 14.40 -8.13
C GLU A 822 10.33 15.36 -8.44
N THR A 823 11.43 14.84 -8.96
CA THR A 823 12.62 15.65 -9.26
C THR A 823 12.46 16.44 -10.56
N LEU A 824 11.68 15.91 -11.52
CA LEU A 824 11.38 16.56 -12.79
C LEU A 824 10.30 17.65 -12.70
N ALA A 825 9.56 17.71 -11.58
CA ALA A 825 8.51 18.69 -11.28
C ALA A 825 9.05 19.86 -10.45
#